data_AF-M7B6W3-F1
#
_entry.id   AF-M7B6W3-F1
#
_cell.length_a   1.000
_cell.length_b   1.000
_cell.length_c   1.000
_cell.angle_alpha   90.00
_cell.angle_beta   90.00
_cell.angle_gamma   90.00
#
_symmetry.space_group_name_H-M   'P 1'
#
loop_
_entity.id
_entity.type
_entity.pdbx_description
1 polymer ?
#
loop_
_entity_poly.entity_id
_entity_poly.type
_entity_poly.pdbx_seq_one_letter_code
_entity_poly.pdbx_strand_id
1 'polypeptide(L)'
;DLDKLEKWSEVNRMKFNKDKCKVLHLGRNNQWHTYKKANDCVGRSIADRNLGVIVEHKLNMSQQCNTVAKKANIILGCNIRCVVTKTQEVILLLYSTLISPELEYCVLFWVLHFRKDVDKLEKVQRKATKMTKGLENMTYEGRLKKVGLFNLEKRRLRGDMIILASLEEQNFTEAWGKKAKELYGSIWKNFSDTQLKSIIGSIQTLGPSNLPLDKRQQVSMGPPLKSAQMVRKGMEMLSHPENRSQILLQRKAGVPMVYVGTSLPPIPTASEPTPIYNTILSEMDNIYSTAKVCPPNQTTNCWALEPEITNTMANSRSYKELLYAWEGWHSSAGNPLRPKYEEFVTLSNEAYRMDGFKDTGAYWRSWYDSPTFEDDLEELYHQLEPLYLNLHAFVRRKLYEHYGSKYINLQGPIPAHLLGNMWAQQWNNIYDMMVPFPGKPNLDVTSAMVEQNWNATHMFRVSEEFFTSLGLLGMPPEFWEKSMLEKPADGREVVCHASAWDFYNRKDFRIKQCTTVTMEQLFTVHHEMGHVEYYLQYKDQPVTFRSGANPGFHEAIGDVMSLSVSTPGHLQKLGLLSQVTQDAESDINYLLKMALEKIAFLPFGYLIDQWRWNVFSGRTPPSRYNYDWWYLRTKYQGICPPIARNETNFDPGAKYHIPGNTPYIRYFVSFILQFQFHKALCQAANHTGPLHTCDIYTSKEAGAKLGEVLKAGSSKPWQEILFNLTGKEKMDAGALLEYFSPVTTWLQNQNNERNETLGWPDFEWRPPVPEGYPDGIDKVADEAQAKDFLVEYNSTAEVVWNAYSEASWAYNTNITDYNKQVMLEKNLEMSAHTLKHGMQARQFDYSDFQDQSVKRILKKLSDIERAALPDLELKEYNNILSDMETTYSIAKVCKGQDKCYPLDPDLTDILAKSRDYDELLFSWKGWRDASGKEIKSKYKRYVELSNKAARLNGHEDNGAFWRSLYETATFEADLEQLYQQLQPLYLNLHAYVRRALYNKYGQEHINLKGPIPAHLLGNMWAQSWSNIFDLVMPYPSATKVDATPAMQKQGWTPERMFQESDKFFTSLGLIPMPPEFWAKSMIEKPAGREVVCHASAWDFYNRKDFRLKYQGLCPPVPRSEDDFDPGAKFHIPANVPYVRKRQGAAFCYTHSMCRYR
;
A
#
# COMPACT_ATOMS: atom_id res chain seq x y z
N ASP A 1 7.39 60.19 -23.50
CA ASP A 1 7.22 59.11 -22.49
C ASP A 1 8.49 58.33 -22.19
N LEU A 2 9.34 57.97 -23.18
CA LEU A 2 10.65 57.35 -22.90
C LEU A 2 11.49 58.14 -21.87
N ASP A 3 11.58 59.45 -22.00
CA ASP A 3 12.35 60.30 -21.08
C ASP A 3 11.70 60.41 -19.69
N LYS A 4 10.36 60.23 -19.59
CA LYS A 4 9.67 60.08 -18.29
C LYS A 4 10.00 58.76 -17.62
N LEU A 5 10.13 57.68 -18.42
CA LEU A 5 10.47 56.35 -17.92
C LEU A 5 11.92 56.27 -17.44
N GLU A 6 12.83 56.98 -18.10
CA GLU A 6 14.20 57.19 -17.62
C GLU A 6 14.21 57.92 -16.27
N LYS A 7 13.52 59.07 -16.19
CA LYS A 7 13.40 59.83 -14.93
C LYS A 7 12.77 59.01 -13.79
N TRP A 8 11.81 58.15 -14.09
CA TRP A 8 11.25 57.19 -13.14
C TRP A 8 12.27 56.14 -12.69
N SER A 9 13.09 55.60 -13.61
CA SER A 9 14.10 54.60 -13.28
C SER A 9 15.24 55.19 -12.43
N GLU A 10 15.62 56.45 -12.66
CA GLU A 10 16.56 57.21 -11.83
C GLU A 10 16.03 57.40 -10.40
N VAL A 11 14.79 57.85 -10.25
CA VAL A 11 14.13 58.03 -8.93
C VAL A 11 14.05 56.70 -8.17
N ASN A 12 13.73 55.59 -8.84
CA ASN A 12 13.63 54.26 -8.23
C ASN A 12 14.98 53.50 -8.18
N ARG A 13 16.11 54.17 -8.46
CA ARG A 13 17.48 53.60 -8.47
C ARG A 13 17.67 52.36 -9.36
N MET A 14 16.83 52.18 -10.38
CA MET A 14 16.92 51.08 -11.34
C MET A 14 17.70 51.50 -12.59
N LYS A 15 18.73 50.72 -12.98
CA LYS A 15 19.48 50.98 -14.23
C LYS A 15 18.69 50.55 -15.47
N PHE A 16 18.26 51.51 -16.28
CA PHE A 16 17.60 51.27 -17.57
C PHE A 16 18.55 50.63 -18.58
N ASN A 17 18.30 49.38 -18.98
CA ASN A 17 19.11 48.70 -19.99
C ASN A 17 18.70 49.13 -21.42
N LYS A 18 19.57 49.89 -22.10
CA LYS A 18 19.32 50.43 -23.46
C LYS A 18 19.23 49.31 -24.53
N ASP A 19 20.17 48.37 -24.55
CA ASP A 19 20.28 47.31 -25.59
C ASP A 19 19.07 46.36 -25.63
N LYS A 20 18.35 46.28 -24.51
CA LYS A 20 17.14 45.45 -24.34
C LYS A 20 15.84 46.23 -24.53
N CYS A 21 15.92 47.50 -24.90
CA CYS A 21 14.79 48.32 -25.30
C CYS A 21 14.64 48.26 -26.83
N LYS A 22 13.50 47.74 -27.32
CA LYS A 22 13.23 47.60 -28.75
C LYS A 22 11.80 48.02 -29.11
N VAL A 23 11.64 48.60 -30.29
CA VAL A 23 10.34 48.96 -30.87
C VAL A 23 9.82 47.81 -31.72
N LEU A 24 8.60 47.35 -31.46
CA LEU A 24 7.89 46.37 -32.28
C LEU A 24 6.68 47.05 -32.91
N HIS A 25 6.77 47.36 -34.20
CA HIS A 25 5.64 47.88 -34.98
C HIS A 25 4.66 46.73 -35.22
N LEU A 26 3.37 46.90 -34.89
CA LEU A 26 2.35 45.89 -35.15
C LEU A 26 1.46 46.29 -36.34
N GLY A 27 1.01 45.30 -37.11
CA GLY A 27 0.12 45.49 -38.27
C GLY A 27 0.87 45.66 -39.60
N ARG A 28 0.17 45.36 -40.71
CA ARG A 28 0.79 45.31 -42.05
C ARG A 28 1.12 46.68 -42.64
N ASN A 29 0.39 47.73 -42.25
CA ASN A 29 0.47 49.08 -42.82
C ASN A 29 1.02 50.12 -41.81
N ASN A 30 1.79 49.68 -40.81
CA ASN A 30 2.35 50.55 -39.79
C ASN A 30 3.48 51.43 -40.37
N GLN A 31 3.43 52.74 -40.14
CA GLN A 31 4.58 53.59 -40.44
C GLN A 31 5.71 53.30 -39.44
N TRP A 32 6.91 53.03 -39.95
CA TRP A 32 8.05 52.60 -39.14
C TRP A 32 8.74 53.77 -38.44
N HIS A 33 8.03 54.41 -37.51
CA HIS A 33 8.52 55.57 -36.75
C HIS A 33 9.78 55.23 -35.94
N THR A 34 10.75 56.13 -35.94
CA THR A 34 11.98 56.01 -35.14
C THR A 34 11.80 56.70 -33.80
N TYR A 35 12.00 55.96 -32.72
CA TYR A 35 12.01 56.52 -31.37
C TYR A 35 13.44 56.86 -30.96
N LYS A 36 13.61 58.02 -30.32
CA LYS A 36 14.87 58.48 -29.74
C LYS A 36 14.76 58.56 -28.22
N LYS A 37 15.89 58.41 -27.53
CA LYS A 37 16.06 58.57 -26.09
C LYS A 37 17.36 59.35 -25.86
N ALA A 38 17.26 60.57 -25.33
CA ALA A 38 18.42 61.44 -25.02
C ALA A 38 19.50 61.49 -26.15
N ASN A 39 19.04 61.59 -27.41
CA ASN A 39 19.77 61.52 -28.70
C ASN A 39 20.08 60.12 -29.32
N ASP A 40 20.03 59.02 -28.57
CA ASP A 40 20.21 57.67 -29.14
C ASP A 40 18.92 57.14 -29.78
N CYS A 41 19.01 56.39 -30.90
CA CYS A 41 17.85 55.74 -31.50
C CYS A 41 17.59 54.36 -30.85
N VAL A 42 16.33 54.09 -30.49
CA VAL A 42 15.91 52.78 -29.93
C VAL A 42 15.90 51.72 -31.04
N GLY A 43 16.48 50.55 -30.77
CA GLY A 43 16.56 49.46 -31.74
C GLY A 43 15.19 48.96 -32.20
N ARG A 44 15.06 48.53 -33.45
CA ARG A 44 13.81 47.95 -33.98
C ARG A 44 13.81 46.42 -33.84
N SER A 45 12.63 45.83 -33.73
CA SER A 45 12.40 44.38 -33.77
C SER A 45 11.24 44.04 -34.70
N ILE A 46 11.34 42.89 -35.38
CA ILE A 46 10.28 42.34 -36.25
C ILE A 46 9.51 41.19 -35.58
N ALA A 47 10.09 40.62 -34.53
CA ALA A 47 9.49 39.63 -33.64
C ALA A 47 10.24 39.65 -32.31
N ASP A 48 9.52 39.66 -31.18
CA ASP A 48 10.14 39.58 -29.86
C ASP A 48 9.55 38.43 -29.04
N ARG A 49 10.31 37.94 -28.06
CA ARG A 49 9.93 36.83 -27.19
C ARG A 49 9.76 37.33 -25.77
N ASN A 50 8.55 37.17 -25.22
CA ASN A 50 8.23 37.57 -23.85
C ASN A 50 7.51 36.41 -23.13
N LEU A 51 7.84 36.16 -21.86
CA LEU A 51 7.35 35.02 -21.06
C LEU A 51 7.30 33.69 -21.84
N GLY A 52 8.34 33.41 -22.64
CA GLY A 52 8.45 32.20 -23.45
C GLY A 52 7.79 32.23 -24.85
N VAL A 53 6.85 33.14 -25.11
CA VAL A 53 6.06 33.25 -26.35
C VAL A 53 6.63 34.29 -27.32
N ILE A 54 6.67 33.98 -28.63
CA ILE A 54 7.12 34.89 -29.70
C ILE A 54 5.93 35.64 -30.31
N VAL A 55 6.02 36.98 -30.35
CA VAL A 55 5.06 37.88 -30.99
C VAL A 55 5.71 38.54 -32.21
N GLU A 56 5.18 38.30 -33.40
CA GLU A 56 5.60 38.92 -34.67
C GLU A 56 4.86 40.23 -34.95
N HIS A 57 5.50 41.16 -35.68
CA HIS A 57 4.87 42.37 -36.23
C HIS A 57 3.57 42.11 -37.03
N LYS A 58 3.45 40.93 -37.65
CA LYS A 58 2.28 40.51 -38.46
C LYS A 58 1.15 39.86 -37.65
N LEU A 59 1.34 39.60 -36.35
CA LEU A 59 0.37 38.96 -35.44
C LEU A 59 -0.21 37.62 -35.93
N ASN A 60 0.48 36.91 -36.83
CA ASN A 60 0.02 35.64 -37.40
C ASN A 60 0.39 34.39 -36.55
N MET A 61 1.20 34.58 -35.50
CA MET A 61 1.76 33.57 -34.59
C MET A 61 2.55 32.42 -35.24
N SER A 62 2.79 32.42 -36.57
CA SER A 62 3.41 31.31 -37.29
C SER A 62 4.83 30.99 -36.79
N GLN A 63 5.63 31.98 -36.38
CA GLN A 63 6.97 31.77 -35.82
C GLN A 63 6.94 31.16 -34.42
N GLN A 64 5.93 31.46 -33.60
CA GLN A 64 5.69 30.77 -32.33
C GLN A 64 5.33 29.29 -32.60
N CYS A 65 4.39 29.04 -33.51
CA CYS A 65 4.00 27.68 -33.94
C CYS A 65 5.21 26.86 -34.42
N ASN A 66 6.07 27.47 -35.24
CA ASN A 66 7.31 26.85 -35.72
C ASN A 66 8.28 26.54 -34.58
N THR A 67 8.43 27.44 -33.61
CA THR A 67 9.38 27.30 -32.49
C THR A 67 8.92 26.23 -31.51
N VAL A 68 7.64 26.23 -31.15
CA VAL A 68 6.99 25.20 -30.31
C VAL A 68 7.06 23.84 -30.98
N ALA A 69 6.63 23.73 -32.24
CA ALA A 69 6.71 22.48 -32.99
C ALA A 69 8.16 21.98 -33.09
N LYS A 70 9.14 22.86 -33.31
CA LYS A 70 10.56 22.48 -33.35
C LYS A 70 11.05 21.94 -32.00
N LYS A 71 10.76 22.62 -30.89
CA LYS A 71 11.16 22.18 -29.54
C LYS A 71 10.53 20.82 -29.19
N ALA A 72 9.22 20.66 -29.44
CA ALA A 72 8.52 19.41 -29.23
C ALA A 72 9.03 18.26 -30.14
N ASN A 73 9.37 18.53 -31.40
CA ASN A 73 10.02 17.53 -32.29
C ASN A 73 11.45 17.16 -31.83
N ILE A 74 12.20 18.08 -31.19
CA ILE A 74 13.53 17.77 -30.63
C ILE A 74 13.39 16.80 -29.45
N ILE A 75 12.46 17.10 -28.52
CA ILE A 75 12.15 16.23 -27.38
C ILE A 75 11.70 14.85 -27.87
N LEU A 76 10.74 14.81 -28.81
CA LEU A 76 10.31 13.58 -29.45
C LEU A 76 11.49 12.83 -30.10
N GLY A 77 12.38 13.55 -30.79
CA GLY A 77 13.61 13.05 -31.41
C GLY A 77 14.65 12.48 -30.44
N CYS A 78 14.68 12.93 -29.19
CA CYS A 78 15.44 12.31 -28.11
C CYS A 78 14.73 11.04 -27.63
N ASN A 79 13.41 11.09 -27.42
CA ASN A 79 12.61 9.92 -27.01
C ASN A 79 12.73 8.77 -28.03
N ILE A 80 12.80 9.02 -29.35
CA ILE A 80 13.01 7.95 -30.36
C ILE A 80 14.31 7.17 -30.08
N ARG A 81 15.38 7.88 -29.71
CA ARG A 81 16.75 7.38 -29.59
C ARG A 81 17.05 6.76 -28.23
N CYS A 82 16.52 7.32 -27.14
CA CYS A 82 16.80 6.85 -25.78
C CYS A 82 15.86 5.74 -25.31
N VAL A 83 14.67 5.59 -25.92
CA VAL A 83 13.63 4.67 -25.45
C VAL A 83 13.61 3.40 -26.30
N VAL A 84 14.10 2.30 -25.74
CA VAL A 84 14.19 1.00 -26.42
C VAL A 84 12.80 0.40 -26.66
N THR A 85 11.95 0.37 -25.63
CA THR A 85 10.59 -0.19 -25.66
C THR A 85 9.53 0.88 -25.87
N LYS A 86 8.89 0.88 -27.05
CA LYS A 86 7.90 1.90 -27.46
C LYS A 86 6.46 1.38 -27.31
N THR A 87 6.09 0.90 -26.12
CA THR A 87 4.72 0.42 -25.85
C THR A 87 3.73 1.60 -25.78
N GLN A 88 2.44 1.30 -25.69
CA GLN A 88 1.38 2.32 -25.62
C GLN A 88 1.54 3.21 -24.37
N GLU A 89 1.83 2.58 -23.24
CA GLU A 89 1.97 3.20 -21.91
C GLU A 89 3.18 4.14 -21.88
N VAL A 90 4.32 3.67 -22.39
CA VAL A 90 5.58 4.44 -22.41
C VAL A 90 5.46 5.66 -23.35
N ILE A 91 4.89 5.49 -24.53
CA ILE A 91 4.70 6.61 -25.48
C ILE A 91 3.67 7.61 -24.96
N LEU A 92 2.61 7.15 -24.30
CA LEU A 92 1.63 8.03 -23.63
C LEU A 92 2.27 8.84 -22.51
N LEU A 93 3.00 8.20 -21.60
CA LEU A 93 3.67 8.88 -20.49
C LEU A 93 4.62 9.96 -21.00
N LEU A 94 5.49 9.63 -21.95
CA LEU A 94 6.45 10.57 -22.55
C LEU A 94 5.77 11.70 -23.34
N TYR A 95 4.64 11.42 -23.99
CA TYR A 95 3.86 12.45 -24.67
C TYR A 95 3.24 13.41 -23.65
N SER A 96 2.51 12.91 -22.66
CA SER A 96 1.80 13.73 -21.68
C SER A 96 2.73 14.52 -20.75
N THR A 97 3.90 13.98 -20.40
CA THR A 97 4.86 14.64 -19.48
C THR A 97 5.81 15.62 -20.18
N LEU A 98 6.32 15.30 -21.38
CA LEU A 98 7.40 16.07 -22.01
C LEU A 98 6.97 16.82 -23.28
N ILE A 99 5.86 16.44 -23.92
CA ILE A 99 5.45 16.96 -25.23
C ILE A 99 4.17 17.78 -25.14
N SER A 100 3.13 17.31 -24.45
CA SER A 100 1.88 18.02 -24.28
C SER A 100 2.06 19.40 -23.62
N PRO A 101 2.87 19.56 -22.55
CA PRO A 101 3.08 20.86 -21.93
C PRO A 101 3.68 21.87 -22.91
N GLU A 102 4.62 21.45 -23.77
CA GLU A 102 5.21 22.31 -24.79
C GLU A 102 4.21 22.72 -25.89
N LEU A 103 3.28 21.83 -26.26
CA LEU A 103 2.26 22.05 -27.31
C LEU A 103 1.03 22.84 -26.82
N GLU A 104 0.81 22.90 -25.51
CA GLU A 104 -0.36 23.50 -24.86
C GLU A 104 -0.01 24.76 -24.03
N TYR A 105 1.27 25.01 -23.72
CA TYR A 105 1.74 26.19 -22.96
C TYR A 105 1.25 27.53 -23.57
N CYS A 106 0.53 28.29 -22.73
CA CYS A 106 -0.07 29.58 -23.06
C CYS A 106 -0.91 29.58 -24.37
N VAL A 107 -1.47 28.45 -24.81
CA VAL A 107 -2.09 28.35 -26.14
C VAL A 107 -3.30 29.27 -26.35
N LEU A 108 -3.98 29.64 -25.25
CA LEU A 108 -5.06 30.64 -25.22
C LEU A 108 -4.60 32.06 -25.62
N PHE A 109 -3.29 32.35 -25.60
CA PHE A 109 -2.71 33.63 -26.02
C PHE A 109 -2.43 33.69 -27.53
N TRP A 110 -2.18 32.54 -28.18
CA TRP A 110 -1.81 32.46 -29.59
C TRP A 110 -2.81 31.62 -30.38
N VAL A 111 -4.01 32.18 -30.55
CA VAL A 111 -5.10 31.62 -31.37
C VAL A 111 -4.59 31.26 -32.77
N LEU A 112 -4.79 30.01 -33.16
CA LEU A 112 -4.26 29.43 -34.39
C LEU A 112 -5.18 29.73 -35.59
N HIS A 113 -5.05 30.94 -36.15
CA HIS A 113 -5.90 31.42 -37.24
C HIS A 113 -5.69 30.66 -38.56
N PHE A 114 -4.51 30.09 -38.79
CA PHE A 114 -4.17 29.43 -40.05
C PHE A 114 -4.16 27.91 -39.88
N ARG A 115 -4.95 27.18 -40.68
CA ARG A 115 -4.98 25.71 -40.70
C ARG A 115 -3.57 25.10 -40.81
N LYS A 116 -2.69 25.71 -41.63
CA LYS A 116 -1.27 25.34 -41.80
C LYS A 116 -0.47 25.23 -40.48
N ASP A 117 -0.87 25.98 -39.45
CA ASP A 117 -0.19 26.05 -38.16
C ASP A 117 -0.86 25.17 -37.11
N VAL A 118 -2.19 25.03 -37.14
CA VAL A 118 -2.93 23.94 -36.45
C VAL A 118 -2.34 22.59 -36.85
N ASP A 119 -2.32 22.30 -38.16
CA ASP A 119 -1.80 21.05 -38.73
C ASP A 119 -0.32 20.82 -38.40
N LYS A 120 0.46 21.89 -38.11
CA LYS A 120 1.88 21.80 -37.77
C LYS A 120 2.12 21.32 -36.34
N LEU A 121 1.30 21.79 -35.39
CA LEU A 121 1.29 21.27 -34.02
C LEU A 121 0.68 19.86 -33.99
N GLU A 122 -0.42 19.67 -34.72
CA GLU A 122 -1.10 18.37 -34.85
C GLU A 122 -0.15 17.29 -35.43
N LYS A 123 0.73 17.66 -36.36
CA LYS A 123 1.80 16.78 -36.87
C LYS A 123 2.75 16.27 -35.78
N VAL A 124 2.90 16.95 -34.65
CA VAL A 124 3.71 16.45 -33.52
C VAL A 124 2.99 15.32 -32.79
N GLN A 125 1.70 15.50 -32.46
CA GLN A 125 0.87 14.43 -31.86
C GLN A 125 0.69 13.24 -32.82
N ARG A 126 0.49 13.51 -34.13
CA ARG A 126 0.46 12.49 -35.20
C ARG A 126 1.76 11.66 -35.28
N LYS A 127 2.93 12.29 -35.08
CA LYS A 127 4.22 11.56 -35.03
C LYS A 127 4.37 10.76 -33.73
N ALA A 128 4.10 11.38 -32.58
CA ALA A 128 4.24 10.74 -31.28
C ALA A 128 3.39 9.47 -31.19
N THR A 129 2.10 9.56 -31.51
CA THR A 129 1.18 8.41 -31.53
C THR A 129 1.60 7.33 -32.55
N LYS A 130 2.18 7.71 -33.70
CA LYS A 130 2.65 6.73 -34.71
C LYS A 130 3.86 5.93 -34.24
N MET A 131 4.60 6.39 -33.24
CA MET A 131 5.75 5.66 -32.68
C MET A 131 5.35 4.52 -31.74
N THR A 132 4.08 4.42 -31.35
CA THR A 132 3.58 3.32 -30.53
C THR A 132 3.60 2.01 -31.30
N LYS A 133 4.30 1.01 -30.75
CA LYS A 133 4.44 -0.32 -31.34
C LYS A 133 3.07 -0.97 -31.55
N GLY A 134 2.80 -1.43 -32.77
CA GLY A 134 1.53 -2.05 -33.16
C GLY A 134 0.45 -1.07 -33.64
N LEU A 135 0.67 0.25 -33.56
CA LEU A 135 -0.28 1.28 -34.01
C LEU A 135 0.19 2.01 -35.28
N GLU A 136 1.33 1.62 -35.86
CA GLU A 136 2.03 2.31 -36.95
C GLU A 136 1.15 2.44 -38.21
N ASN A 137 0.37 1.40 -38.50
CA ASN A 137 -0.47 1.27 -39.70
C ASN A 137 -1.92 1.76 -39.49
N MET A 138 -2.32 2.14 -38.27
CA MET A 138 -3.66 2.66 -38.01
C MET A 138 -3.85 4.07 -38.59
N THR A 139 -5.11 4.48 -38.81
CA THR A 139 -5.46 5.90 -39.01
C THR A 139 -5.06 6.71 -37.78
N TYR A 140 -4.88 8.02 -37.91
CA TYR A 140 -4.52 8.83 -36.75
C TYR A 140 -5.63 8.86 -35.71
N GLU A 141 -6.86 8.94 -36.18
CA GLU A 141 -8.08 8.94 -35.40
C GLU A 141 -8.26 7.59 -34.69
N GLY A 142 -7.91 6.48 -35.35
CA GLY A 142 -7.83 5.15 -34.74
C GLY A 142 -6.71 5.02 -33.69
N ARG A 143 -5.53 5.60 -33.94
CA ARG A 143 -4.46 5.68 -32.94
C ARG A 143 -4.89 6.45 -31.71
N LEU A 144 -5.41 7.67 -31.90
CA LEU A 144 -5.91 8.54 -30.84
C LEU A 144 -6.92 7.81 -29.96
N LYS A 145 -7.90 7.11 -30.56
CA LYS A 145 -8.85 6.27 -29.81
C LYS A 145 -8.15 5.15 -29.03
N LYS A 146 -7.22 4.42 -29.65
CA LYS A 146 -6.53 3.30 -28.99
C LYS A 146 -5.66 3.74 -27.82
N VAL A 147 -5.05 4.93 -27.90
CA VAL A 147 -4.22 5.53 -26.84
C VAL A 147 -4.98 6.47 -25.89
N GLY A 148 -6.30 6.63 -26.01
CA GLY A 148 -7.10 7.48 -25.11
C GLY A 148 -6.85 9.00 -25.24
N LEU A 149 -6.29 9.48 -26.35
CA LEU A 149 -6.00 10.91 -26.55
C LEU A 149 -7.03 11.61 -27.44
N PHE A 150 -7.45 12.80 -27.03
CA PHE A 150 -8.10 13.76 -27.93
C PHE A 150 -7.06 14.47 -28.82
N ASN A 151 -7.48 14.90 -30.01
CA ASN A 151 -6.66 15.79 -30.84
C ASN A 151 -6.48 17.16 -30.18
N LEU A 152 -5.38 17.86 -30.49
CA LEU A 152 -5.05 19.15 -29.85
C LEU A 152 -6.11 20.22 -30.10
N GLU A 153 -6.77 20.17 -31.26
CA GLU A 153 -7.86 21.07 -31.63
C GLU A 153 -9.06 20.95 -30.68
N LYS A 154 -9.55 19.72 -30.40
CA LYS A 154 -10.64 19.47 -29.45
C LYS A 154 -10.24 19.75 -28.00
N ARG A 155 -8.99 19.47 -27.59
CA ARG A 155 -8.50 19.76 -26.23
C ARG A 155 -8.58 21.26 -25.92
N ARG A 156 -8.15 22.11 -26.87
CA ARG A 156 -8.24 23.58 -26.78
C ARG A 156 -9.69 24.05 -26.71
N LEU A 157 -10.52 23.63 -27.68
CA LEU A 157 -11.94 23.98 -27.74
C LEU A 157 -12.71 23.61 -26.46
N ARG A 158 -12.40 22.47 -25.81
CA ARG A 158 -13.00 22.10 -24.53
C ARG A 158 -12.65 23.08 -23.42
N GLY A 159 -11.38 23.46 -23.30
CA GLY A 159 -10.92 24.46 -22.32
C GLY A 159 -11.54 25.84 -22.56
N ASP A 160 -11.58 26.27 -23.83
CA ASP A 160 -12.24 27.52 -24.23
C ASP A 160 -13.72 27.53 -23.82
N MET A 161 -14.48 26.47 -24.15
CA MET A 161 -15.92 26.42 -23.88
C MET A 161 -16.28 26.39 -22.38
N ILE A 162 -15.52 25.66 -21.55
CA ILE A 162 -15.78 25.62 -20.10
C ILE A 162 -15.63 27.02 -19.51
N ILE A 163 -14.54 27.72 -19.86
CA ILE A 163 -14.25 29.03 -19.30
C ILE A 163 -15.22 30.10 -19.84
N LEU A 164 -15.60 30.01 -21.13
CA LEU A 164 -16.62 30.89 -21.71
C LEU A 164 -17.98 30.72 -21.03
N ALA A 165 -18.41 29.48 -20.75
CA ALA A 165 -19.66 29.23 -20.04
C ALA A 165 -19.67 29.84 -18.63
N SER A 166 -18.61 29.63 -17.84
CA SER A 166 -18.48 30.25 -16.51
C SER A 166 -18.39 31.78 -16.56
N LEU A 167 -17.82 32.36 -17.62
CA LEU A 167 -17.85 33.81 -17.82
C LEU A 167 -19.24 34.32 -18.19
N GLU A 168 -19.99 33.61 -19.05
CA GLU A 168 -21.36 34.00 -19.42
C GLU A 168 -22.29 33.97 -18.21
N GLU A 169 -22.17 32.94 -17.36
CA GLU A 169 -22.84 32.84 -16.07
C GLU A 169 -22.46 34.02 -15.14
N GLN A 170 -21.17 34.29 -14.94
CA GLN A 170 -20.71 35.39 -14.07
C GLN A 170 -21.11 36.77 -14.63
N ASN A 171 -21.15 36.95 -15.95
CA ASN A 171 -21.63 38.19 -16.58
C ASN A 171 -23.14 38.36 -16.41
N PHE A 172 -23.92 37.28 -16.49
CA PHE A 172 -25.35 37.29 -16.20
C PHE A 172 -25.63 37.65 -14.73
N THR A 173 -24.93 36.99 -13.80
CA THR A 173 -25.01 37.26 -12.36
C THR A 173 -24.56 38.68 -12.01
N GLU A 174 -23.48 39.18 -12.61
CA GLU A 174 -23.05 40.57 -12.45
C GLU A 174 -24.11 41.57 -12.97
N ALA A 175 -24.66 41.35 -14.17
CA ALA A 175 -25.61 42.27 -14.78
C ALA A 175 -26.92 42.38 -13.98
N TRP A 176 -27.51 41.23 -13.60
CA TRP A 176 -28.73 41.21 -12.80
C TRP A 176 -28.48 41.60 -11.35
N GLY A 177 -27.39 41.14 -10.74
CA GLY A 177 -27.06 41.45 -9.35
C GLY A 177 -26.71 42.92 -9.13
N LYS A 178 -25.96 43.56 -10.05
CA LYS A 178 -25.73 45.02 -9.99
C LYS A 178 -27.04 45.80 -10.14
N LYS A 179 -27.89 45.42 -11.09
CA LYS A 179 -29.20 46.05 -11.30
C LYS A 179 -30.11 45.88 -10.06
N ALA A 180 -30.06 44.73 -9.39
CA ALA A 180 -30.79 44.50 -8.15
C ALA A 180 -30.23 45.31 -6.97
N LYS A 181 -28.89 45.41 -6.83
CA LYS A 181 -28.23 46.29 -5.83
C LYS A 181 -28.58 47.76 -6.07
N GLU A 182 -28.59 48.22 -7.33
CA GLU A 182 -28.93 49.60 -7.71
C GLU A 182 -30.40 49.94 -7.41
N LEU A 183 -31.34 49.10 -7.86
CA LEU A 183 -32.79 49.37 -7.73
C LEU A 183 -33.33 49.11 -6.32
N TYR A 184 -32.78 48.12 -5.61
CA TYR A 184 -33.39 47.59 -4.38
C TYR A 184 -32.43 47.48 -3.19
N GLY A 185 -31.14 47.75 -3.34
CA GLY A 185 -30.11 47.50 -2.31
C GLY A 185 -30.38 48.16 -0.94
N SER A 186 -31.01 49.33 -0.94
CA SER A 186 -31.37 50.08 0.29
C SER A 186 -32.74 49.68 0.90
N ILE A 187 -33.60 48.97 0.16
CA ILE A 187 -35.01 48.76 0.53
C ILE A 187 -35.45 47.29 0.59
N TRP A 188 -34.74 46.35 -0.05
CA TRP A 188 -35.17 44.96 -0.18
C TRP A 188 -35.41 44.25 1.16
N LYS A 189 -34.64 44.60 2.21
CA LYS A 189 -34.82 44.04 3.56
C LYS A 189 -36.17 44.40 4.20
N ASN A 190 -36.81 45.48 3.72
CA ASN A 190 -38.08 46.00 4.20
C ASN A 190 -39.28 45.50 3.37
N PHE A 191 -39.06 44.62 2.38
CA PHE A 191 -40.16 44.03 1.62
C PHE A 191 -41.00 43.13 2.54
N SER A 192 -42.32 43.32 2.50
CA SER A 192 -43.30 42.52 3.24
C SER A 192 -43.53 41.13 2.63
N ASP A 193 -43.34 41.00 1.32
CA ASP A 193 -43.31 39.72 0.62
C ASP A 193 -41.98 39.00 0.90
N THR A 194 -42.04 37.90 1.63
CA THR A 194 -40.89 37.09 2.04
C THR A 194 -40.25 36.35 0.87
N GLN A 195 -41.02 35.94 -0.14
CA GLN A 195 -40.50 35.30 -1.35
C GLN A 195 -39.75 36.32 -2.21
N LEU A 196 -40.33 37.50 -2.45
CA LEU A 196 -39.67 38.57 -3.18
C LEU A 196 -38.40 39.04 -2.46
N LYS A 197 -38.44 39.16 -1.13
CA LYS A 197 -37.26 39.47 -0.29
C LYS A 197 -36.15 38.42 -0.45
N SER A 198 -36.49 37.13 -0.44
CA SER A 198 -35.54 36.03 -0.65
C SER A 198 -34.93 36.08 -2.06
N ILE A 199 -35.77 36.16 -3.11
CA ILE A 199 -35.33 36.23 -4.51
C ILE A 199 -34.38 37.42 -4.73
N ILE A 200 -34.74 38.61 -4.26
CA ILE A 200 -33.93 39.82 -4.45
C ILE A 200 -32.63 39.75 -3.63
N GLY A 201 -32.66 39.20 -2.42
CA GLY A 201 -31.44 38.94 -1.63
C GLY A 201 -30.48 37.97 -2.32
N SER A 202 -31.00 36.88 -2.89
CA SER A 202 -30.20 35.92 -3.67
C SER A 202 -29.61 36.55 -4.93
N ILE A 203 -30.40 37.29 -5.72
CA ILE A 203 -29.91 37.96 -6.94
C ILE A 203 -28.85 39.03 -6.60
N GLN A 204 -28.95 39.70 -5.46
CA GLN A 204 -27.94 40.66 -5.00
C GLN A 204 -26.63 40.00 -4.50
N THR A 205 -26.54 38.68 -4.37
CA THR A 205 -25.30 38.00 -3.97
C THR A 205 -24.52 37.59 -5.22
N LEU A 206 -23.45 38.32 -5.53
CA LEU A 206 -22.69 38.12 -6.78
C LEU A 206 -21.58 37.07 -6.65
N GLY A 207 -21.11 36.81 -5.43
CA GLY A 207 -20.01 35.89 -5.14
C GLY A 207 -18.76 36.23 -5.96
N PRO A 208 -18.16 35.25 -6.68
CA PRO A 208 -17.02 35.48 -7.58
C PRO A 208 -17.25 36.60 -8.61
N SER A 209 -18.51 36.87 -8.98
CA SER A 209 -18.90 37.95 -9.91
C SER A 209 -18.68 39.36 -9.34
N ASN A 210 -18.32 39.52 -8.06
CA ASN A 210 -17.85 40.80 -7.53
C ASN A 210 -16.40 41.12 -7.92
N LEU A 211 -15.56 40.10 -8.10
CA LEU A 211 -14.14 40.30 -8.42
C LEU A 211 -13.98 41.07 -9.74
N PRO A 212 -12.92 41.87 -9.92
CA PRO A 212 -12.54 42.38 -11.24
C PRO A 212 -12.37 41.24 -12.26
N LEU A 213 -12.65 41.49 -13.54
CA LEU A 213 -12.54 40.49 -14.61
C LEU A 213 -11.15 39.81 -14.67
N ASP A 214 -10.10 40.59 -14.38
CA ASP A 214 -8.70 40.16 -14.28
C ASP A 214 -8.40 39.26 -13.06
N LYS A 215 -9.29 39.20 -12.06
CA LYS A 215 -9.26 38.26 -10.92
C LYS A 215 -10.24 37.10 -11.05
N ARG A 216 -11.32 37.24 -11.83
CA ARG A 216 -12.25 36.12 -12.11
C ARG A 216 -11.63 35.08 -13.02
N GLN A 217 -10.92 35.51 -14.06
CA GLN A 217 -10.36 34.61 -15.05
C GLN A 217 -8.93 34.98 -15.44
N GLN A 218 -8.08 33.96 -15.51
CA GLN A 218 -6.87 33.96 -16.30
C GLN A 218 -7.43 33.76 -17.69
N VAL A 219 -7.84 34.90 -18.22
CA VAL A 219 -7.23 35.48 -19.40
C VAL A 219 -5.75 35.03 -19.49
N SER A 220 -5.52 33.74 -19.75
CA SER A 220 -4.35 33.22 -20.49
C SER A 220 -4.41 33.71 -21.95
N MET A 221 -5.31 34.64 -22.23
CA MET A 221 -5.30 35.57 -23.33
C MET A 221 -4.50 36.87 -22.97
N GLY A 222 -3.78 36.91 -21.84
CA GLY A 222 -2.93 38.02 -21.35
C GLY A 222 -3.58 39.43 -21.38
N PRO A 223 -2.80 40.50 -21.61
CA PRO A 223 -3.36 41.77 -22.08
C PRO A 223 -4.33 41.64 -23.28
N PRO A 224 -4.08 40.74 -24.29
CA PRO A 224 -4.94 40.63 -25.46
C PRO A 224 -6.25 39.82 -25.32
N LEU A 225 -7.06 39.99 -24.27
CA LEU A 225 -8.54 39.95 -24.46
C LEU A 225 -9.32 41.19 -24.00
N LYS A 226 -8.73 42.07 -23.18
CA LYS A 226 -9.00 43.49 -23.41
C LYS A 226 -8.62 43.78 -24.85
N SER A 227 -7.40 43.45 -25.29
CA SER A 227 -7.03 43.42 -26.71
C SER A 227 -7.42 42.13 -27.46
N ALA A 228 -8.67 41.65 -27.34
CA ALA A 228 -9.33 40.77 -28.33
C ALA A 228 -10.86 40.75 -28.24
N GLN A 229 -11.50 41.35 -27.21
CA GLN A 229 -12.71 42.13 -27.49
C GLN A 229 -12.35 43.48 -28.12
N MET A 230 -11.28 44.18 -27.70
CA MET A 230 -10.67 45.34 -28.39
C MET A 230 -9.64 44.97 -29.48
N VAL A 231 -9.44 43.70 -29.83
CA VAL A 231 -8.77 43.29 -31.10
C VAL A 231 -9.71 42.45 -31.97
N ARG A 232 -10.90 42.02 -31.51
CA ARG A 232 -12.01 41.71 -32.42
C ARG A 232 -12.69 43.01 -32.87
N LYS A 233 -13.17 43.86 -31.94
CA LYS A 233 -13.51 45.27 -32.25
C LYS A 233 -12.31 46.05 -32.80
N GLY A 234 -11.09 45.71 -32.37
CA GLY A 234 -9.88 46.36 -32.88
C GLY A 234 -9.47 45.88 -34.27
N MET A 235 -9.61 44.61 -34.64
CA MET A 235 -9.41 44.16 -36.03
C MET A 235 -10.58 44.56 -36.92
N GLU A 236 -11.78 44.72 -36.38
CA GLU A 236 -12.89 45.39 -37.06
C GLU A 236 -12.52 46.88 -37.32
N MET A 237 -11.99 47.61 -36.32
CA MET A 237 -11.51 49.00 -36.48
C MET A 237 -10.16 49.16 -37.23
N LEU A 238 -9.32 48.12 -37.31
CA LEU A 238 -8.01 48.09 -38.01
C LEU A 238 -8.10 47.39 -39.38
N SER A 239 -9.24 46.77 -39.70
CA SER A 239 -9.61 46.40 -41.08
C SER A 239 -10.18 47.60 -41.85
N HIS A 240 -10.61 48.65 -41.15
CA HIS A 240 -10.75 49.97 -41.75
C HIS A 240 -9.36 50.55 -42.12
N PRO A 241 -9.19 51.17 -43.30
CA PRO A 241 -7.87 51.48 -43.85
C PRO A 241 -6.98 52.45 -43.04
N GLU A 242 -7.52 53.17 -42.06
CA GLU A 242 -6.90 54.39 -41.52
C GLU A 242 -6.26 54.28 -40.12
N ASN A 243 -6.50 53.21 -39.35
CA ASN A 243 -5.98 53.11 -37.98
C ASN A 243 -4.56 52.54 -37.89
N ARG A 244 -3.66 53.21 -37.14
CA ARG A 244 -2.24 52.85 -36.94
C ARG A 244 -1.84 52.97 -35.46
N SER A 245 -1.09 52.00 -34.91
CA SER A 245 -0.63 52.01 -33.50
C SER A 245 0.70 51.27 -33.31
N GLN A 246 1.49 51.62 -32.28
CA GLN A 246 2.90 51.22 -32.11
C GLN A 246 3.22 50.76 -30.67
N ILE A 247 4.17 49.84 -30.49
CA ILE A 247 4.54 49.27 -29.18
C ILE A 247 6.05 49.36 -28.92
N LEU A 248 6.41 49.67 -27.67
CA LEU A 248 7.78 49.75 -27.18
C LEU A 248 8.01 48.71 -26.08
N LEU A 249 9.02 47.85 -26.26
CA LEU A 249 9.32 46.69 -25.42
C LEU A 249 10.64 46.89 -24.68
N GLN A 250 10.72 46.47 -23.42
CA GLN A 250 11.98 46.38 -22.66
C GLN A 250 12.10 45.01 -21.98
N ARG A 251 13.33 44.45 -21.86
CA ARG A 251 13.59 43.21 -21.11
C ARG A 251 14.53 43.39 -19.91
N LYS A 252 13.99 43.48 -18.69
CA LYS A 252 14.27 42.57 -17.54
C LYS A 252 13.60 43.08 -16.24
N ALA A 253 13.26 42.13 -15.36
CA ALA A 253 12.83 42.32 -13.98
C ALA A 253 11.56 43.17 -13.76
N GLY A 254 10.39 42.52 -13.87
CA GLY A 254 9.16 42.93 -13.17
C GLY A 254 8.31 44.06 -13.75
N VAL A 255 8.82 44.88 -14.69
CA VAL A 255 8.08 46.04 -15.22
C VAL A 255 7.36 45.71 -16.55
N PRO A 256 6.06 46.06 -16.72
CA PRO A 256 5.30 45.73 -17.93
C PRO A 256 5.53 46.67 -19.13
N MET A 257 4.93 46.29 -20.26
CA MET A 257 4.87 47.06 -21.51
C MET A 257 4.31 48.47 -21.34
N VAL A 258 4.94 49.46 -21.97
CA VAL A 258 4.44 50.84 -22.05
C VAL A 258 3.87 51.08 -23.46
N TYR A 259 2.57 51.34 -23.52
CA TYR A 259 1.89 51.76 -24.75
C TYR A 259 2.00 53.29 -24.90
N VAL A 260 2.32 53.76 -26.12
CA VAL A 260 2.32 55.19 -26.46
C VAL A 260 1.40 55.39 -27.66
N GLY A 261 0.19 55.90 -27.38
CA GLY A 261 -0.86 56.20 -28.35
C GLY A 261 -1.84 57.22 -27.75
N THR A 262 -2.43 58.07 -28.58
CA THR A 262 -3.19 59.24 -28.13
C THR A 262 -4.54 58.90 -27.50
N SER A 263 -4.84 59.57 -26.37
CA SER A 263 -6.13 59.67 -25.68
C SER A 263 -6.85 58.38 -25.24
N LEU A 264 -6.52 57.88 -24.05
CA LEU A 264 -7.42 57.17 -23.12
C LEU A 264 -7.04 57.56 -21.66
N PRO A 265 -7.96 57.45 -20.67
CA PRO A 265 -7.72 57.86 -19.28
C PRO A 265 -6.70 56.97 -18.55
N PRO A 266 -6.11 57.44 -17.43
CA PRO A 266 -4.94 56.79 -16.81
C PRO A 266 -5.25 55.41 -16.22
N ILE A 267 -4.34 54.47 -16.47
CA ILE A 267 -4.33 53.12 -15.88
C ILE A 267 -3.28 53.09 -14.74
N PRO A 268 -3.58 52.49 -13.57
CA PRO A 268 -2.63 52.42 -12.46
C PRO A 268 -1.42 51.53 -12.75
N THR A 269 -0.32 51.79 -12.03
CA THR A 269 0.97 51.10 -12.14
C THR A 269 0.91 49.67 -11.59
N ALA A 270 1.78 48.80 -12.11
CA ALA A 270 1.65 47.35 -11.99
C ALA A 270 2.34 46.70 -10.78
N SER A 271 1.82 45.53 -10.40
CA SER A 271 2.48 44.54 -9.53
C SER A 271 1.96 43.12 -9.83
N GLU A 272 2.88 42.21 -10.18
CA GLU A 272 2.78 40.73 -10.11
C GLU A 272 1.69 40.00 -10.93
N PRO A 273 1.91 38.71 -11.32
CA PRO A 273 0.91 37.92 -12.03
C PRO A 273 -0.25 37.62 -11.08
N THR A 274 -1.38 38.28 -11.29
CA THR A 274 -2.51 38.21 -10.36
C THR A 274 -3.13 36.80 -10.34
N PRO A 275 -3.35 36.23 -9.15
CA PRO A 275 -4.22 35.09 -8.93
C PRO A 275 -5.60 35.17 -9.55
N ILE A 276 -6.16 34.00 -9.91
CA ILE A 276 -7.46 33.93 -10.58
C ILE A 276 -8.38 32.82 -10.06
N TYR A 277 -9.65 33.16 -9.87
CA TYR A 277 -10.66 32.27 -9.33
C TYR A 277 -10.97 31.04 -10.22
N ASN A 278 -11.46 31.25 -11.44
CA ASN A 278 -11.95 30.14 -12.29
C ASN A 278 -10.83 29.18 -12.74
N THR A 279 -9.65 29.73 -13.05
CA THR A 279 -8.49 28.92 -13.47
C THR A 279 -7.95 28.09 -12.32
N ILE A 280 -7.85 28.64 -11.11
CA ILE A 280 -7.42 27.87 -9.94
C ILE A 280 -8.36 26.69 -9.69
N LEU A 281 -9.68 26.90 -9.69
CA LEU A 281 -10.66 25.82 -9.51
C LEU A 281 -10.46 24.69 -10.54
N SER A 282 -10.40 25.04 -11.83
CA SER A 282 -10.18 24.04 -12.88
C SER A 282 -8.82 23.33 -12.79
N GLU A 283 -7.77 24.01 -12.32
CA GLU A 283 -6.46 23.39 -12.09
C GLU A 283 -6.47 22.46 -10.87
N MET A 284 -7.18 22.84 -9.81
CA MET A 284 -7.33 22.01 -8.61
C MET A 284 -8.11 20.72 -8.92
N ASP A 285 -9.24 20.81 -9.62
CA ASP A 285 -10.01 19.65 -10.09
C ASP A 285 -9.18 18.73 -11.00
N ASN A 286 -8.39 19.31 -11.92
CA ASN A 286 -7.54 18.54 -12.82
C ASN A 286 -6.40 17.83 -12.06
N ILE A 287 -5.75 18.49 -11.09
CA ILE A 287 -4.73 17.86 -10.25
C ILE A 287 -5.33 16.68 -9.49
N TYR A 288 -6.49 16.89 -8.83
CA TYR A 288 -7.15 15.83 -8.06
C TYR A 288 -7.54 14.64 -8.95
N SER A 289 -8.20 14.88 -10.07
CA SER A 289 -8.74 13.82 -10.94
C SER A 289 -7.69 13.07 -11.78
N THR A 290 -6.47 13.61 -11.93
CA THR A 290 -5.39 12.99 -12.71
C THR A 290 -4.20 12.48 -11.88
N ALA A 291 -4.21 12.70 -10.56
CA ALA A 291 -3.19 12.18 -9.64
C ALA A 291 -3.14 10.63 -9.66
N LYS A 292 -1.92 10.09 -9.54
CA LYS A 292 -1.64 8.64 -9.51
C LYS A 292 -0.47 8.34 -8.58
N VAL A 293 -0.44 7.12 -8.04
CA VAL A 293 0.62 6.59 -7.16
C VAL A 293 1.34 5.47 -7.91
N CYS A 294 2.67 5.53 -8.01
CA CYS A 294 3.47 4.58 -8.81
C CYS A 294 4.34 3.71 -7.88
N PRO A 295 4.14 2.38 -7.82
CA PRO A 295 4.86 1.48 -6.90
C PRO A 295 6.40 1.59 -6.98
N PRO A 296 7.12 1.27 -5.90
CA PRO A 296 8.58 1.18 -5.93
C PRO A 296 8.99 0.17 -7.01
N ASN A 297 9.97 0.56 -7.83
CA ASN A 297 10.48 -0.24 -8.95
C ASN A 297 9.53 -0.44 -10.17
N GLN A 298 8.29 0.08 -10.18
CA GLN A 298 7.39 0.01 -11.35
C GLN A 298 6.91 1.40 -11.81
N THR A 299 7.58 1.96 -12.83
CA THR A 299 7.23 3.28 -13.40
C THR A 299 6.08 3.26 -14.43
N THR A 300 5.58 2.07 -14.80
CA THR A 300 4.52 1.91 -15.81
C THR A 300 3.13 1.61 -15.25
N ASN A 301 3.05 1.04 -14.04
CA ASN A 301 1.80 0.55 -13.43
C ASN A 301 1.36 1.44 -12.26
N CYS A 302 1.09 2.72 -12.54
CA CYS A 302 0.64 3.65 -11.51
C CYS A 302 -0.87 3.52 -11.24
N TRP A 303 -1.23 3.36 -9.97
CA TRP A 303 -2.59 3.27 -9.46
C TRP A 303 -3.27 4.64 -9.49
N ALA A 304 -4.50 4.73 -10.01
CA ALA A 304 -5.34 5.91 -9.82
C ALA A 304 -6.16 5.75 -8.53
N LEU A 305 -6.85 6.82 -8.09
CA LEU A 305 -7.81 6.70 -7.00
C LEU A 305 -8.87 5.63 -7.31
N GLU A 306 -9.44 5.69 -8.52
CA GLU A 306 -10.55 4.85 -8.96
C GLU A 306 -10.23 4.03 -10.23
N PRO A 307 -10.20 2.67 -10.16
CA PRO A 307 -10.58 1.83 -9.02
C PRO A 307 -9.42 1.38 -8.13
N GLU A 308 -8.15 1.55 -8.52
CA GLU A 308 -7.05 0.76 -7.95
C GLU A 308 -6.83 1.04 -6.45
N ILE A 309 -6.63 2.31 -6.07
CA ILE A 309 -6.38 2.67 -4.67
C ILE A 309 -7.62 2.43 -3.81
N THR A 310 -8.82 2.76 -4.27
CA THR A 310 -10.07 2.49 -3.54
C THR A 310 -10.24 1.00 -3.28
N ASN A 311 -9.95 0.12 -4.25
CA ASN A 311 -9.96 -1.33 -4.05
C ASN A 311 -8.88 -1.80 -3.05
N THR A 312 -7.66 -1.28 -3.11
CA THR A 312 -6.61 -1.60 -2.12
C THR A 312 -7.03 -1.17 -0.71
N MET A 313 -7.53 0.05 -0.53
CA MET A 313 -7.98 0.56 0.77
C MET A 313 -9.18 -0.22 1.35
N ALA A 314 -10.06 -0.74 0.49
CA ALA A 314 -11.21 -1.53 0.91
C ALA A 314 -10.84 -2.98 1.28
N ASN A 315 -10.03 -3.64 0.44
CA ASN A 315 -9.84 -5.10 0.51
C ASN A 315 -8.51 -5.55 1.11
N SER A 316 -7.44 -4.74 1.03
CA SER A 316 -6.16 -5.14 1.60
C SER A 316 -6.21 -5.15 3.14
N ARG A 317 -5.43 -6.06 3.72
CA ARG A 317 -5.14 -6.15 5.16
C ARG A 317 -3.63 -6.03 5.43
N SER A 318 -2.83 -5.70 4.40
CA SER A 318 -1.40 -5.43 4.53
C SER A 318 -1.17 -4.00 5.03
N TYR A 319 -0.68 -3.84 6.26
CA TYR A 319 -0.35 -2.53 6.84
C TYR A 319 0.59 -1.73 5.91
N LYS A 320 1.61 -2.38 5.33
CA LYS A 320 2.56 -1.75 4.41
C LYS A 320 1.92 -1.27 3.11
N GLU A 321 1.06 -2.08 2.49
CA GLU A 321 0.38 -1.74 1.24
C GLU A 321 -0.63 -0.60 1.45
N LEU A 322 -1.43 -0.69 2.51
CA LEU A 322 -2.38 0.34 2.91
C LEU A 322 -1.67 1.67 3.22
N LEU A 323 -0.53 1.62 3.93
CA LEU A 323 0.30 2.80 4.22
C LEU A 323 0.80 3.44 2.93
N TYR A 324 1.29 2.62 2.00
CA TYR A 324 1.83 3.07 0.71
C TYR A 324 0.76 3.75 -0.16
N ALA A 325 -0.42 3.13 -0.29
CA ALA A 325 -1.54 3.69 -1.01
C ALA A 325 -2.01 5.02 -0.38
N TRP A 326 -2.11 5.06 0.96
CA TRP A 326 -2.54 6.23 1.72
C TRP A 326 -1.55 7.40 1.62
N GLU A 327 -0.27 7.17 1.89
CA GLU A 327 0.79 8.21 1.84
C GLU A 327 0.98 8.71 0.41
N GLY A 328 1.03 7.78 -0.55
CA GLY A 328 1.18 8.07 -1.96
C GLY A 328 0.06 8.97 -2.47
N TRP A 329 -1.20 8.66 -2.14
CA TRP A 329 -2.34 9.47 -2.54
C TRP A 329 -2.30 10.88 -1.92
N HIS A 330 -2.14 10.96 -0.59
CA HIS A 330 -2.11 12.24 0.11
C HIS A 330 -0.98 13.15 -0.38
N SER A 331 0.17 12.58 -0.73
CA SER A 331 1.32 13.33 -1.23
C SER A 331 1.18 13.70 -2.72
N SER A 332 0.58 12.84 -3.55
CA SER A 332 0.43 13.07 -5.00
C SER A 332 -0.71 14.02 -5.33
N ALA A 333 -1.84 13.93 -4.62
CA ALA A 333 -2.98 14.83 -4.78
C ALA A 333 -2.82 16.11 -3.94
N GLY A 334 -2.46 15.98 -2.66
CA GLY A 334 -2.44 17.11 -1.71
C GLY A 334 -1.35 18.14 -1.98
N ASN A 335 -0.09 17.70 -2.04
CA ASN A 335 1.06 18.63 -2.10
C ASN A 335 0.99 19.64 -3.28
N PRO A 336 0.60 19.26 -4.51
CA PRO A 336 0.48 20.22 -5.63
C PRO A 336 -0.72 21.18 -5.54
N LEU A 337 -1.75 20.82 -4.77
CA LEU A 337 -2.94 21.67 -4.54
C LEU A 337 -2.66 22.81 -3.57
N ARG A 338 -1.70 22.63 -2.64
CA ARG A 338 -1.45 23.55 -1.53
C ARG A 338 -1.36 25.03 -1.94
N PRO A 339 -0.41 25.47 -2.80
CA PRO A 339 -0.29 26.90 -3.15
C PRO A 339 -1.54 27.43 -3.85
N LYS A 340 -2.23 26.60 -4.63
CA LYS A 340 -3.47 26.94 -5.33
C LYS A 340 -4.62 27.17 -4.36
N TYR A 341 -4.70 26.39 -3.29
CA TYR A 341 -5.74 26.54 -2.29
C TYR A 341 -5.56 27.80 -1.42
N GLU A 342 -4.32 28.12 -1.03
CA GLU A 342 -3.97 29.39 -0.32
C GLU A 342 -4.42 30.62 -1.16
N GLU A 343 -4.17 30.54 -2.47
CA GLU A 343 -4.49 31.54 -3.47
C GLU A 343 -6.02 31.65 -3.72
N PHE A 344 -6.72 30.52 -3.84
CA PHE A 344 -8.18 30.43 -3.93
C PHE A 344 -8.89 31.04 -2.71
N VAL A 345 -8.45 30.69 -1.50
CA VAL A 345 -9.03 31.19 -0.23
C VAL A 345 -8.99 32.72 -0.18
N THR A 346 -7.89 33.31 -0.64
CA THR A 346 -7.70 34.77 -0.70
C THR A 346 -8.73 35.43 -1.63
N LEU A 347 -8.88 34.92 -2.86
CA LEU A 347 -9.83 35.46 -3.84
C LEU A 347 -11.29 35.24 -3.45
N SER A 348 -11.61 34.05 -2.92
CA SER A 348 -12.97 33.74 -2.47
C SER A 348 -13.41 34.70 -1.36
N ASN A 349 -12.53 34.96 -0.40
CA ASN A 349 -12.81 35.92 0.67
C ASN A 349 -12.93 37.37 0.18
N GLU A 350 -12.12 37.80 -0.79
CA GLU A 350 -12.30 39.10 -1.44
C GLU A 350 -13.68 39.22 -2.09
N ALA A 351 -14.10 38.17 -2.82
CA ALA A 351 -15.36 38.12 -3.55
C ALA A 351 -16.59 38.25 -2.63
N TYR A 352 -16.66 37.47 -1.54
CA TYR A 352 -17.82 37.48 -0.64
C TYR A 352 -17.83 38.65 0.34
N ARG A 353 -16.68 39.28 0.64
CA ARG A 353 -16.65 40.55 1.38
C ARG A 353 -17.34 41.70 0.64
N MET A 354 -17.34 41.67 -0.69
CA MET A 354 -18.05 42.64 -1.53
C MET A 354 -19.58 42.42 -1.57
N ASP A 355 -20.07 41.28 -1.06
CA ASP A 355 -21.49 41.05 -0.77
C ASP A 355 -21.86 41.35 0.71
N GLY A 356 -20.89 41.74 1.53
CA GLY A 356 -21.10 42.09 2.95
C GLY A 356 -20.90 40.93 3.93
N PHE A 357 -20.43 39.77 3.49
CA PHE A 357 -20.05 38.67 4.39
C PHE A 357 -18.63 38.88 4.94
N LYS A 358 -18.34 38.34 6.13
CA LYS A 358 -17.00 38.43 6.77
C LYS A 358 -15.94 37.69 5.96
N ASP A 359 -16.30 36.50 5.49
CA ASP A 359 -15.49 35.54 4.75
C ASP A 359 -16.41 34.54 4.01
N THR A 360 -15.82 33.66 3.20
CA THR A 360 -16.56 32.65 2.42
C THR A 360 -17.33 31.67 3.32
N GLY A 361 -16.80 31.33 4.49
CA GLY A 361 -17.45 30.42 5.42
C GLY A 361 -18.75 31.01 6.00
N ALA A 362 -18.74 32.30 6.33
CA ALA A 362 -19.93 33.01 6.79
C ALA A 362 -21.05 33.02 5.72
N TYR A 363 -20.69 33.16 4.44
CA TYR A 363 -21.64 33.02 3.33
C TYR A 363 -22.27 31.61 3.28
N TRP A 364 -21.48 30.53 3.36
CA TRP A 364 -22.01 29.17 3.35
C TRP A 364 -22.91 28.85 4.54
N ARG A 365 -22.61 29.39 5.73
CA ARG A 365 -23.47 29.21 6.91
C ARG A 365 -24.79 29.97 6.82
N SER A 366 -24.83 31.11 6.11
CA SER A 366 -26.07 31.86 5.89
C SER A 366 -27.16 31.09 5.14
N TRP A 367 -26.80 30.03 4.39
CA TRP A 367 -27.77 29.16 3.70
C TRP A 367 -28.69 28.36 4.64
N TYR A 368 -28.36 28.31 5.92
CA TYR A 368 -29.17 27.66 6.96
C TYR A 368 -30.03 28.65 7.75
N ASP A 369 -30.01 29.96 7.43
CA ASP A 369 -30.83 31.02 8.04
C ASP A 369 -31.07 30.86 9.56
N SER A 370 -30.00 30.50 10.29
CA SER A 370 -30.00 30.33 11.73
C SER A 370 -28.82 31.10 12.34
N PRO A 371 -29.06 32.03 13.27
CA PRO A 371 -27.98 32.78 13.93
C PRO A 371 -27.17 31.91 14.90
N THR A 372 -27.73 30.78 15.35
CA THR A 372 -27.12 29.83 16.29
C THR A 372 -26.54 28.60 15.59
N PHE A 373 -26.41 28.60 14.26
CA PHE A 373 -26.10 27.39 13.48
C PHE A 373 -24.83 26.66 13.93
N GLU A 374 -23.75 27.37 14.30
CA GLU A 374 -22.53 26.74 14.80
C GLU A 374 -22.74 26.06 16.17
N ASP A 375 -23.51 26.69 17.06
CA ASP A 375 -23.83 26.16 18.39
C ASP A 375 -24.82 24.98 18.32
N ASP A 376 -25.86 25.09 17.48
CA ASP A 376 -26.85 24.02 17.21
C ASP A 376 -26.13 22.74 16.70
N LEU A 377 -25.09 22.89 15.87
CA LEU A 377 -24.28 21.77 15.37
C LEU A 377 -23.37 21.15 16.44
N GLU A 378 -22.79 21.96 17.34
CA GLU A 378 -21.96 21.46 18.44
C GLU A 378 -22.80 20.71 19.48
N GLU A 379 -24.00 21.20 19.79
CA GLU A 379 -24.96 20.49 20.65
C GLU A 379 -25.35 19.13 20.04
N LEU A 380 -25.70 19.10 18.75
CA LEU A 380 -26.02 17.86 18.03
C LEU A 380 -24.83 16.89 18.01
N TYR A 381 -23.60 17.37 17.83
CA TYR A 381 -22.42 16.52 17.87
C TYR A 381 -22.22 15.89 19.26
N HIS A 382 -22.35 16.67 20.34
CA HIS A 382 -22.20 16.14 21.71
C HIS A 382 -23.29 15.11 22.10
N GLN A 383 -24.49 15.19 21.53
CA GLN A 383 -25.51 14.14 21.70
C GLN A 383 -25.11 12.82 21.02
N LEU A 384 -24.33 12.89 19.93
CA LEU A 384 -23.92 11.74 19.10
C LEU A 384 -22.56 11.17 19.49
N GLU A 385 -21.70 11.98 20.12
CA GLU A 385 -20.34 11.64 20.52
C GLU A 385 -20.23 10.36 21.38
N PRO A 386 -21.08 10.10 22.40
CA PRO A 386 -21.01 8.86 23.18
C PRO A 386 -21.21 7.57 22.36
N LEU A 387 -22.02 7.62 21.30
CA LEU A 387 -22.22 6.50 20.39
C LEU A 387 -20.99 6.30 19.49
N TYR A 388 -20.43 7.39 18.95
CA TYR A 388 -19.18 7.32 18.17
C TYR A 388 -18.01 6.77 19.00
N LEU A 389 -17.83 7.24 20.24
CA LEU A 389 -16.75 6.79 21.12
C LEU A 389 -16.82 5.29 21.44
N ASN A 390 -18.04 4.74 21.58
CA ASN A 390 -18.24 3.31 21.79
C ASN A 390 -17.94 2.48 20.53
N LEU A 391 -18.35 2.95 19.35
CA LEU A 391 -18.00 2.33 18.08
C LEU A 391 -16.48 2.35 17.83
N HIS A 392 -15.84 3.50 18.09
CA HIS A 392 -14.38 3.68 17.95
C HIS A 392 -13.60 2.72 18.84
N ALA A 393 -13.94 2.62 20.12
CA ALA A 393 -13.25 1.72 21.06
C ALA A 393 -13.36 0.24 20.64
N PHE A 394 -14.56 -0.19 20.22
CA PHE A 394 -14.79 -1.55 19.72
C PHE A 394 -13.96 -1.85 18.45
N VAL A 395 -14.01 -0.95 17.46
CA VAL A 395 -13.24 -1.09 16.22
C VAL A 395 -11.74 -1.08 16.50
N ARG A 396 -11.25 -0.22 17.40
CA ARG A 396 -9.84 -0.19 17.82
C ARG A 396 -9.40 -1.50 18.47
N ARG A 397 -10.25 -2.13 19.29
CA ARG A 397 -9.97 -3.48 19.84
C ARG A 397 -9.86 -4.51 18.72
N LYS A 398 -10.79 -4.52 17.75
CA LYS A 398 -10.75 -5.46 16.63
C LYS A 398 -9.53 -5.28 15.73
N LEU A 399 -9.15 -4.03 15.45
CA LEU A 399 -7.90 -3.75 14.74
C LEU A 399 -6.67 -4.17 15.56
N TYR A 400 -6.67 -4.04 16.89
CA TYR A 400 -5.60 -4.54 17.76
C TYR A 400 -5.49 -6.08 17.73
N GLU A 401 -6.62 -6.80 17.69
CA GLU A 401 -6.64 -8.27 17.56
C GLU A 401 -5.98 -8.75 16.25
N HIS A 402 -6.01 -7.94 15.19
CA HIS A 402 -5.43 -8.25 13.88
C HIS A 402 -3.99 -7.72 13.70
N TYR A 403 -3.77 -6.41 13.87
CA TYR A 403 -2.48 -5.74 13.60
C TYR A 403 -1.52 -5.72 14.80
N GLY A 404 -1.98 -6.09 15.99
CA GLY A 404 -1.19 -6.17 17.21
C GLY A 404 -0.77 -4.83 17.82
N SER A 405 -0.11 -4.90 18.97
CA SER A 405 0.30 -3.74 19.78
C SER A 405 1.37 -2.85 19.14
N LYS A 406 2.08 -3.34 18.12
CA LYS A 406 3.05 -2.55 17.34
C LYS A 406 2.36 -1.40 16.60
N TYR A 407 1.18 -1.66 16.03
CA TYR A 407 0.49 -0.75 15.12
C TYR A 407 -0.83 -0.20 15.66
N ILE A 408 -1.33 -0.68 16.79
CA ILE A 408 -2.54 -0.16 17.45
C ILE A 408 -2.27 0.05 18.95
N ASN A 409 -2.46 1.29 19.42
CA ASN A 409 -2.53 1.59 20.85
C ASN A 409 -4.00 1.63 21.30
N LEU A 410 -4.36 0.79 22.28
CA LEU A 410 -5.71 0.68 22.84
C LEU A 410 -6.17 1.93 23.63
N GLN A 411 -5.27 2.85 23.95
CA GLN A 411 -5.55 4.15 24.57
C GLN A 411 -5.26 5.33 23.62
N GLY A 412 -4.84 5.05 22.37
CA GLY A 412 -4.46 6.04 21.39
C GLY A 412 -5.43 6.16 20.20
N PRO A 413 -5.19 7.11 19.30
CA PRO A 413 -5.94 7.23 18.05
C PRO A 413 -5.63 6.08 17.06
N ILE A 414 -6.60 5.72 16.20
CA ILE A 414 -6.44 4.67 15.19
C ILE A 414 -5.64 5.22 13.99
N PRO A 415 -4.67 4.48 13.40
CA PRO A 415 -4.00 4.89 12.18
C PRO A 415 -4.98 5.05 11.00
N ALA A 416 -5.01 6.23 10.38
CA ALA A 416 -6.07 6.65 9.44
C ALA A 416 -6.19 5.85 8.11
N HIS A 417 -5.32 4.87 7.88
CA HIS A 417 -5.26 4.03 6.68
C HIS A 417 -5.86 2.62 6.87
N LEU A 418 -6.20 2.23 8.11
CA LEU A 418 -6.67 0.88 8.44
C LEU A 418 -8.21 0.73 8.47
N LEU A 419 -8.93 1.78 8.07
CA LEU A 419 -10.37 1.92 8.28
C LEU A 419 -11.19 1.72 6.99
N GLY A 420 -10.69 0.90 6.06
CA GLY A 420 -11.43 0.47 4.85
C GLY A 420 -11.65 1.55 3.77
N ASN A 421 -11.11 2.75 3.97
CA ASN A 421 -11.36 3.92 3.13
C ASN A 421 -10.20 4.91 3.20
N MET A 422 -9.85 5.55 2.08
CA MET A 422 -8.74 6.52 1.96
C MET A 422 -8.77 7.64 3.03
N TRP A 423 -9.96 8.13 3.38
CA TRP A 423 -10.13 9.21 4.34
C TRP A 423 -10.64 8.74 5.71
N ALA A 424 -10.81 7.43 5.92
CA ALA A 424 -11.47 6.87 7.10
C ALA A 424 -12.86 7.50 7.38
N GLN A 425 -13.60 7.87 6.32
CA GLN A 425 -14.91 8.52 6.46
C GLN A 425 -16.05 7.53 6.71
N GLN A 426 -15.91 6.30 6.24
CA GLN A 426 -16.86 5.19 6.34
C GLN A 426 -16.01 3.93 6.53
N TRP A 427 -16.45 3.04 7.41
CA TRP A 427 -15.70 1.87 7.88
C TRP A 427 -16.41 0.55 7.51
N ASN A 428 -17.38 0.59 6.58
CA ASN A 428 -18.14 -0.57 6.11
C ASN A 428 -17.23 -1.66 5.49
N ASN A 429 -16.14 -1.27 4.82
CA ASN A 429 -15.21 -2.18 4.15
C ASN A 429 -14.31 -3.01 5.08
N ILE A 430 -14.37 -2.79 6.40
CA ILE A 430 -13.72 -3.64 7.41
C ILE A 430 -14.71 -4.50 8.21
N TYR A 431 -15.98 -4.57 7.79
CA TYR A 431 -17.04 -5.30 8.50
C TYR A 431 -16.74 -6.80 8.70
N ASP A 432 -15.99 -7.42 7.77
CA ASP A 432 -15.44 -8.78 7.89
C ASP A 432 -14.63 -8.99 9.16
N MET A 433 -13.87 -7.99 9.61
CA MET A 433 -13.10 -8.03 10.86
C MET A 433 -13.92 -7.59 12.09
N MET A 434 -15.05 -6.91 11.87
CA MET A 434 -15.88 -6.34 12.95
C MET A 434 -17.08 -7.21 13.33
N VAL A 435 -17.47 -8.18 12.48
CA VAL A 435 -18.71 -8.96 12.63
C VAL A 435 -18.82 -9.63 14.02
N PRO A 436 -19.86 -9.29 14.82
CA PRO A 436 -20.06 -9.88 16.15
C PRO A 436 -20.44 -11.36 16.10
N PHE A 437 -21.36 -11.72 15.19
CA PHE A 437 -21.95 -13.05 15.10
C PHE A 437 -21.72 -13.63 13.69
N PRO A 438 -20.51 -14.16 13.38
CA PRO A 438 -20.15 -14.64 12.04
C PRO A 438 -20.90 -15.90 11.58
N GLY A 439 -21.59 -16.60 12.49
CA GLY A 439 -22.41 -17.78 12.16
C GLY A 439 -23.79 -17.44 11.56
N LYS A 440 -24.10 -16.17 11.33
CA LYS A 440 -25.37 -15.68 10.75
C LYS A 440 -25.22 -15.39 9.26
N PRO A 441 -26.34 -15.31 8.49
CA PRO A 441 -26.29 -14.95 7.08
C PRO A 441 -25.54 -13.63 6.84
N ASN A 442 -24.67 -13.60 5.83
CA ASN A 442 -23.99 -12.36 5.44
C ASN A 442 -25.03 -11.36 4.90
N LEU A 443 -25.01 -10.15 5.44
CA LEU A 443 -25.88 -9.05 5.02
C LEU A 443 -25.33 -8.32 3.78
N ASP A 444 -24.15 -8.69 3.28
CA ASP A 444 -23.66 -8.20 1.99
C ASP A 444 -24.23 -8.98 0.81
N VAL A 445 -25.08 -8.32 0.03
CA VAL A 445 -25.76 -8.90 -1.15
C VAL A 445 -24.94 -8.79 -2.43
N THR A 446 -23.71 -8.25 -2.40
CA THR A 446 -22.88 -8.06 -3.61
C THR A 446 -22.69 -9.36 -4.39
N SER A 447 -22.41 -10.48 -3.72
CA SER A 447 -22.28 -11.79 -4.39
C SER A 447 -23.59 -12.22 -5.06
N ALA A 448 -24.73 -12.05 -4.38
CA ALA A 448 -26.04 -12.39 -4.94
C ALA A 448 -26.40 -11.54 -6.18
N MET A 449 -26.08 -10.24 -6.16
CA MET A 449 -26.24 -9.36 -7.33
C MET A 449 -25.39 -9.85 -8.53
N VAL A 450 -24.15 -10.26 -8.29
CA VAL A 450 -23.25 -10.80 -9.32
C VAL A 450 -23.73 -12.15 -9.85
N GLU A 451 -24.13 -13.08 -8.98
CA GLU A 451 -24.70 -14.39 -9.34
C GLU A 451 -25.98 -14.25 -10.17
N GLN A 452 -26.82 -13.26 -9.86
CA GLN A 452 -28.03 -12.93 -10.62
C GLN A 452 -27.76 -12.09 -11.88
N ASN A 453 -26.49 -11.83 -12.23
CA ASN A 453 -26.08 -11.04 -13.41
C ASN A 453 -26.67 -9.62 -13.45
N TRP A 454 -26.76 -8.95 -12.29
CA TRP A 454 -27.13 -7.54 -12.22
C TRP A 454 -26.13 -6.67 -12.99
N ASN A 455 -26.61 -5.55 -13.53
CA ASN A 455 -25.79 -4.52 -14.19
C ASN A 455 -26.23 -3.13 -13.71
N ALA A 456 -25.46 -2.08 -14.06
CA ALA A 456 -25.75 -0.72 -13.59
C ALA A 456 -27.17 -0.27 -13.98
N THR A 457 -27.60 -0.52 -15.22
CA THR A 457 -28.96 -0.15 -15.67
C THR A 457 -30.05 -0.83 -14.83
N HIS A 458 -29.87 -2.10 -14.45
CA HIS A 458 -30.80 -2.80 -13.57
C HIS A 458 -30.86 -2.17 -12.18
N MET A 459 -29.72 -1.79 -11.59
CA MET A 459 -29.67 -1.08 -10.29
C MET A 459 -30.45 0.24 -10.31
N PHE A 460 -30.30 1.05 -11.37
CA PHE A 460 -31.08 2.27 -11.55
C PHE A 460 -32.58 2.00 -11.78
N ARG A 461 -32.96 0.88 -12.43
CA ARG A 461 -34.37 0.50 -12.62
C ARG A 461 -35.04 0.03 -11.32
N VAL A 462 -34.33 -0.71 -10.48
CA VAL A 462 -34.79 -1.07 -9.13
C VAL A 462 -35.02 0.19 -8.30
N SER A 463 -34.14 1.19 -8.42
CA SER A 463 -34.34 2.47 -7.73
C SER A 463 -35.52 3.28 -8.27
N GLU A 464 -35.70 3.38 -9.59
CA GLU A 464 -36.90 3.98 -10.21
C GLU A 464 -38.20 3.30 -9.77
N GLU A 465 -38.20 1.98 -9.66
CA GLU A 465 -39.32 1.20 -9.13
C GLU A 465 -39.61 1.59 -7.68
N PHE A 466 -38.59 1.68 -6.80
CA PHE A 466 -38.76 2.13 -5.42
C PHE A 466 -39.46 3.50 -5.33
N PHE A 467 -39.00 4.52 -6.06
CA PHE A 467 -39.64 5.85 -6.05
C PHE A 467 -41.08 5.81 -6.59
N THR A 468 -41.32 5.13 -7.72
CA THR A 468 -42.68 5.02 -8.29
C THR A 468 -43.62 4.17 -7.41
N SER A 469 -43.10 3.22 -6.63
CA SER A 469 -43.83 2.47 -5.60
C SER A 469 -44.43 3.42 -4.55
N LEU A 470 -43.76 4.52 -4.21
CA LEU A 470 -44.25 5.57 -3.30
C LEU A 470 -45.27 6.51 -3.96
N GLY A 471 -45.43 6.45 -5.29
CA GLY A 471 -46.28 7.38 -6.05
C GLY A 471 -45.58 8.68 -6.43
N LEU A 472 -44.23 8.68 -6.37
CA LEU A 472 -43.39 9.73 -6.91
C LEU A 472 -43.20 9.53 -8.43
N LEU A 473 -42.44 10.42 -9.08
CA LEU A 473 -42.31 10.45 -10.54
C LEU A 473 -41.37 9.34 -11.05
N GLY A 474 -41.62 8.89 -12.29
CA GLY A 474 -40.68 8.02 -13.01
C GLY A 474 -39.60 8.86 -13.70
N MET A 475 -38.43 8.27 -13.96
CA MET A 475 -37.32 9.01 -14.57
C MET A 475 -37.64 9.31 -16.05
N PRO A 476 -37.44 10.55 -16.52
CA PRO A 476 -37.83 10.94 -17.88
C PRO A 476 -36.98 10.25 -18.96
N PRO A 477 -37.45 10.16 -20.21
CA PRO A 477 -36.69 9.57 -21.32
C PRO A 477 -35.30 10.19 -21.50
N GLU A 478 -35.18 11.52 -21.34
CA GLU A 478 -33.91 12.25 -21.43
C GLU A 478 -32.87 11.81 -20.39
N PHE A 479 -33.31 11.38 -19.20
CA PHE A 479 -32.42 10.84 -18.17
C PHE A 479 -31.77 9.54 -18.62
N TRP A 480 -32.57 8.60 -19.14
CA TRP A 480 -32.11 7.31 -19.61
C TRP A 480 -31.25 7.40 -20.89
N GLU A 481 -31.56 8.33 -21.79
CA GLU A 481 -30.81 8.54 -23.04
C GLU A 481 -29.41 9.16 -22.80
N LYS A 482 -29.29 10.07 -21.81
CA LYS A 482 -28.13 10.99 -21.72
C LYS A 482 -27.27 10.89 -20.46
N SER A 483 -27.70 10.13 -19.45
CA SER A 483 -26.90 9.90 -18.24
C SER A 483 -25.68 9.02 -18.52
N MET A 484 -24.64 9.17 -17.69
CA MET A 484 -23.47 8.31 -17.70
C MET A 484 -23.55 7.40 -16.47
N LEU A 485 -24.14 6.22 -16.64
CA LEU A 485 -24.37 5.24 -15.56
C LEU A 485 -23.22 4.22 -15.41
N GLU A 486 -22.27 4.21 -16.35
CA GLU A 486 -21.11 3.31 -16.36
C GLU A 486 -19.84 4.06 -16.80
N LYS A 487 -18.66 3.58 -16.39
CA LYS A 487 -17.36 4.13 -16.85
C LYS A 487 -17.17 3.82 -18.35
N PRO A 488 -17.03 4.82 -19.25
CA PRO A 488 -17.01 4.55 -20.68
C PRO A 488 -15.80 3.71 -21.14
N ALA A 489 -16.07 2.60 -21.82
CA ALA A 489 -15.05 1.65 -22.30
C ALA A 489 -14.20 2.15 -23.49
N ASP A 490 -14.42 3.37 -23.99
CA ASP A 490 -13.68 3.94 -25.12
C ASP A 490 -12.38 4.67 -24.73
N GLY A 491 -11.99 4.59 -23.45
CA GLY A 491 -10.73 5.10 -22.94
C GLY A 491 -10.71 6.60 -22.63
N ARG A 492 -11.88 7.28 -22.63
CA ARG A 492 -11.97 8.68 -22.23
C ARG A 492 -11.80 8.86 -20.71
N GLU A 493 -11.09 9.91 -20.30
CA GLU A 493 -11.00 10.32 -18.90
C GLU A 493 -12.29 11.03 -18.45
N VAL A 494 -12.83 10.62 -17.30
CA VAL A 494 -14.08 11.13 -16.70
C VAL A 494 -13.90 11.32 -15.20
N VAL A 495 -14.64 12.28 -14.61
CA VAL A 495 -14.75 12.41 -13.14
C VAL A 495 -15.73 11.35 -12.64
N CYS A 496 -15.21 10.26 -12.07
CA CYS A 496 -16.02 9.10 -11.67
C CYS A 496 -16.84 9.29 -10.38
N HIS A 497 -16.48 10.26 -9.52
CA HIS A 497 -17.25 10.57 -8.31
C HIS A 497 -18.71 10.87 -8.68
N ALA A 498 -19.66 10.18 -8.05
CA ALA A 498 -21.08 10.27 -8.37
C ALA A 498 -21.60 11.72 -8.29
N SER A 499 -22.56 12.06 -9.15
CA SER A 499 -23.34 13.30 -9.04
C SER A 499 -24.55 13.33 -9.96
N ALA A 500 -25.65 13.89 -9.45
CA ALA A 500 -26.86 14.27 -10.16
C ALA A 500 -26.79 15.73 -10.68
N TRP A 501 -27.51 16.00 -11.78
CA TRP A 501 -27.45 17.27 -12.52
C TRP A 501 -28.85 17.72 -12.98
N ASP A 502 -29.28 18.91 -12.54
CA ASP A 502 -30.39 19.68 -13.15
C ASP A 502 -29.82 20.63 -14.21
N PHE A 503 -30.34 20.60 -15.44
CA PHE A 503 -29.96 21.52 -16.52
C PHE A 503 -30.87 22.77 -16.59
N TYR A 504 -31.70 22.99 -15.55
CA TYR A 504 -32.61 24.13 -15.32
C TYR A 504 -33.69 24.38 -16.39
N ASN A 505 -33.73 23.57 -17.45
CA ASN A 505 -34.67 23.64 -18.56
C ASN A 505 -36.00 22.88 -18.32
N ARG A 506 -36.17 22.28 -17.12
CA ARG A 506 -37.34 21.49 -16.68
C ARG A 506 -37.57 20.16 -17.41
N LYS A 507 -36.58 19.66 -18.16
CA LYS A 507 -36.69 18.42 -18.96
C LYS A 507 -35.47 17.51 -18.83
N ASP A 508 -34.28 18.10 -18.88
CA ASP A 508 -33.02 17.38 -18.96
C ASP A 508 -32.41 17.27 -17.56
N PHE A 509 -32.43 16.07 -17.00
CA PHE A 509 -31.92 15.72 -15.67
C PHE A 509 -31.07 14.46 -15.84
N ARG A 510 -29.88 14.39 -15.22
CA ARG A 510 -28.92 13.30 -15.48
C ARG A 510 -28.13 12.90 -14.24
N ILE A 511 -27.65 11.66 -14.24
CA ILE A 511 -26.62 11.18 -13.30
C ILE A 511 -25.32 10.90 -14.05
N LYS A 512 -24.19 11.11 -13.36
CA LYS A 512 -22.84 10.80 -13.82
C LYS A 512 -22.12 9.97 -12.75
N GLN A 513 -22.21 8.65 -12.84
CA GLN A 513 -21.64 7.70 -11.89
C GLN A 513 -20.86 6.61 -12.65
N CYS A 514 -19.70 6.20 -12.14
CA CYS A 514 -18.96 5.04 -12.66
C CYS A 514 -19.41 3.77 -11.93
N THR A 515 -20.70 3.42 -12.02
CA THR A 515 -21.32 2.37 -11.20
C THR A 515 -20.66 1.01 -11.43
N THR A 516 -20.32 0.34 -10.33
CA THR A 516 -19.94 -1.09 -10.29
C THR A 516 -21.02 -1.88 -9.56
N VAL A 517 -21.09 -3.19 -9.78
CA VAL A 517 -22.15 -4.05 -9.23
C VAL A 517 -21.80 -4.44 -7.79
N THR A 518 -22.13 -3.57 -6.84
CA THR A 518 -21.98 -3.81 -5.38
C THR A 518 -23.16 -3.27 -4.59
N MET A 519 -23.34 -3.76 -3.36
CA MET A 519 -24.34 -3.26 -2.41
C MET A 519 -24.16 -1.76 -2.10
N GLU A 520 -22.92 -1.31 -1.88
CA GLU A 520 -22.60 0.10 -1.64
C GLU A 520 -22.99 0.99 -2.84
N GLN A 521 -22.72 0.52 -4.06
CA GLN A 521 -23.11 1.25 -5.27
C GLN A 521 -24.63 1.23 -5.48
N LEU A 522 -25.36 0.19 -5.07
CA LEU A 522 -26.82 0.18 -5.10
C LEU A 522 -27.41 1.26 -4.18
N PHE A 523 -26.83 1.47 -2.99
CA PHE A 523 -27.24 2.56 -2.10
C PHE A 523 -26.87 3.94 -2.67
N THR A 524 -25.69 4.06 -3.28
CA THR A 524 -25.28 5.28 -4.00
C THR A 524 -26.24 5.62 -5.15
N VAL A 525 -26.71 4.61 -5.89
CA VAL A 525 -27.73 4.80 -6.95
C VAL A 525 -29.03 5.40 -6.38
N HIS A 526 -29.50 4.92 -5.23
CA HIS A 526 -30.68 5.48 -4.56
C HIS A 526 -30.47 6.90 -4.05
N HIS A 527 -29.26 7.19 -3.54
CA HIS A 527 -28.88 8.53 -3.12
C HIS A 527 -28.97 9.54 -4.27
N GLU A 528 -28.28 9.25 -5.38
CA GLU A 528 -28.25 10.11 -6.56
C GLU A 528 -29.62 10.24 -7.24
N MET A 529 -30.42 9.16 -7.27
CA MET A 529 -31.79 9.23 -7.78
C MET A 529 -32.73 10.04 -6.87
N GLY A 530 -32.47 10.10 -5.57
CA GLY A 530 -33.19 10.99 -4.66
C GLY A 530 -32.98 12.48 -4.98
N HIS A 531 -31.78 12.87 -5.42
CA HIS A 531 -31.53 14.21 -5.96
C HIS A 531 -32.34 14.47 -7.24
N VAL A 532 -32.36 13.51 -8.18
CA VAL A 532 -33.10 13.65 -9.44
C VAL A 532 -34.61 13.76 -9.18
N GLU A 533 -35.16 12.97 -8.25
CA GLU A 533 -36.56 13.09 -7.87
C GLU A 533 -36.88 14.46 -7.24
N TYR A 534 -35.97 15.00 -6.42
CA TYR A 534 -36.09 16.37 -5.91
C TYR A 534 -36.15 17.38 -7.08
N TYR A 535 -35.29 17.24 -8.09
CA TYR A 535 -35.31 18.09 -9.30
C TYR A 535 -36.63 18.01 -10.04
N LEU A 536 -37.16 16.79 -10.24
CA LEU A 536 -38.43 16.55 -10.95
C LEU A 536 -39.62 17.18 -10.23
N GLN A 537 -39.64 17.17 -8.90
CA GLN A 537 -40.73 17.71 -8.07
C GLN A 537 -40.74 19.25 -8.05
N TYR A 538 -39.59 19.93 -7.95
CA TYR A 538 -39.54 21.40 -7.93
C TYR A 538 -39.33 22.09 -9.29
N LYS A 539 -39.22 21.35 -10.40
CA LYS A 539 -38.89 21.90 -11.73
C LYS A 539 -39.76 23.07 -12.20
N ASP A 540 -40.98 23.21 -11.67
CA ASP A 540 -41.91 24.28 -12.04
C ASP A 540 -41.86 25.51 -11.12
N GLN A 541 -41.09 25.46 -10.03
CA GLN A 541 -40.74 26.63 -9.22
C GLN A 541 -39.94 27.67 -10.04
N PRO A 542 -39.94 28.95 -9.62
CA PRO A 542 -38.95 29.94 -10.07
C PRO A 542 -37.52 29.40 -9.93
N VAL A 543 -36.64 29.73 -10.88
CA VAL A 543 -35.28 29.16 -10.93
C VAL A 543 -34.48 29.37 -9.64
N THR A 544 -34.68 30.50 -8.96
CA THR A 544 -34.04 30.83 -7.67
C THR A 544 -34.47 29.91 -6.52
N PHE A 545 -35.65 29.28 -6.60
CA PHE A 545 -36.16 28.35 -5.59
C PHE A 545 -35.92 26.86 -5.93
N ARG A 546 -35.21 26.57 -7.03
CA ARG A 546 -34.83 25.20 -7.43
C ARG A 546 -33.56 24.75 -6.72
N SER A 547 -33.70 24.55 -5.43
CA SER A 547 -32.71 23.91 -4.55
C SER A 547 -33.45 23.15 -3.46
N GLY A 548 -32.75 22.31 -2.71
CA GLY A 548 -33.28 21.84 -1.42
C GLY A 548 -33.56 23.02 -0.48
N ALA A 549 -34.45 22.83 0.49
CA ALA A 549 -34.84 23.84 1.48
C ALA A 549 -33.62 24.44 2.22
N ASN A 550 -32.64 23.59 2.50
CA ASN A 550 -31.23 23.97 2.70
C ASN A 550 -30.35 22.86 2.04
N PRO A 551 -29.02 23.01 1.96
CA PRO A 551 -28.16 22.00 1.33
C PRO A 551 -28.26 20.61 1.98
N GLY A 552 -28.41 20.53 3.31
CA GLY A 552 -28.52 19.25 4.03
C GLY A 552 -29.82 18.50 3.77
N PHE A 553 -30.92 19.21 3.48
CA PHE A 553 -32.14 18.56 2.96
C PHE A 553 -31.88 17.81 1.65
N HIS A 554 -31.11 18.42 0.74
CA HIS A 554 -30.91 17.86 -0.60
C HIS A 554 -30.17 16.51 -0.56
N GLU A 555 -29.20 16.40 0.34
CA GLU A 555 -28.46 15.17 0.66
C GLU A 555 -29.34 14.15 1.44
N ALA A 556 -30.13 14.62 2.42
CA ALA A 556 -30.95 13.74 3.28
C ALA A 556 -32.00 12.95 2.50
N ILE A 557 -32.60 13.52 1.46
CA ILE A 557 -33.63 12.85 0.65
C ILE A 557 -33.07 11.60 -0.05
N GLY A 558 -31.83 11.66 -0.56
CA GLY A 558 -31.17 10.50 -1.14
C GLY A 558 -30.93 9.39 -0.12
N ASP A 559 -30.39 9.76 1.05
CA ASP A 559 -30.05 8.80 2.09
C ASP A 559 -31.27 8.12 2.74
N VAL A 560 -32.40 8.83 2.90
CA VAL A 560 -33.65 8.26 3.45
C VAL A 560 -34.12 7.02 2.69
N MET A 561 -33.99 7.03 1.35
CA MET A 561 -34.38 5.87 0.55
C MET A 561 -33.43 4.69 0.79
N SER A 562 -32.13 4.98 0.90
CA SER A 562 -31.12 3.96 1.20
C SER A 562 -31.40 3.24 2.52
N LEU A 563 -31.90 3.92 3.55
CA LEU A 563 -32.23 3.32 4.86
C LEU A 563 -33.36 2.28 4.81
N SER A 564 -34.34 2.45 3.91
CA SER A 564 -35.41 1.46 3.72
C SER A 564 -34.94 0.28 2.86
N VAL A 565 -34.20 0.59 1.79
CA VAL A 565 -33.66 -0.39 0.83
C VAL A 565 -32.56 -1.27 1.45
N SER A 566 -31.82 -0.75 2.43
CA SER A 566 -30.79 -1.51 3.16
C SER A 566 -31.36 -2.54 4.13
N THR A 567 -32.67 -2.51 4.45
CA THR A 567 -33.25 -3.44 5.41
C THR A 567 -33.22 -4.88 4.87
N PRO A 568 -32.91 -5.90 5.71
CA PRO A 568 -32.94 -7.31 5.28
C PRO A 568 -34.30 -7.73 4.69
N GLY A 569 -35.40 -7.18 5.21
CA GLY A 569 -36.75 -7.41 4.68
C GLY A 569 -36.95 -6.85 3.27
N HIS A 570 -36.37 -5.69 2.93
CA HIS A 570 -36.44 -5.15 1.58
C HIS A 570 -35.55 -5.93 0.61
N LEU A 571 -34.32 -6.26 1.02
CA LEU A 571 -33.39 -7.07 0.22
C LEU A 571 -33.95 -8.48 -0.10
N GLN A 572 -34.78 -9.06 0.79
CA GLN A 572 -35.52 -10.29 0.50
C GLN A 572 -36.61 -10.07 -0.56
N LYS A 573 -37.36 -8.95 -0.53
CA LYS A 573 -38.37 -8.63 -1.56
C LYS A 573 -37.74 -8.48 -2.95
N LEU A 574 -36.50 -7.97 -3.01
CA LEU A 574 -35.68 -7.89 -4.22
C LEU A 574 -35.07 -9.24 -4.66
N GLY A 575 -35.27 -10.32 -3.90
CA GLY A 575 -34.70 -11.63 -4.19
C GLY A 575 -33.18 -11.75 -3.93
N LEU A 576 -32.57 -10.77 -3.27
CA LEU A 576 -31.14 -10.75 -2.97
C LEU A 576 -30.77 -11.46 -1.66
N LEU A 577 -31.74 -11.70 -0.77
CA LEU A 577 -31.60 -12.55 0.42
C LEU A 577 -32.61 -13.70 0.38
N SER A 578 -32.14 -14.93 0.56
CA SER A 578 -32.95 -16.15 0.52
C SER A 578 -33.70 -16.42 1.83
N GLN A 579 -33.13 -16.02 2.96
CA GLN A 579 -33.73 -16.12 4.29
C GLN A 579 -33.51 -14.80 5.05
N VAL A 580 -34.53 -14.36 5.79
CA VAL A 580 -34.42 -13.25 6.74
C VAL A 580 -34.57 -13.82 8.14
N THR A 581 -33.49 -13.79 8.90
CA THR A 581 -33.48 -14.15 10.32
C THR A 581 -33.80 -12.90 11.15
N GLN A 582 -35.07 -12.76 11.55
CA GLN A 582 -35.50 -11.70 12.49
C GLN A 582 -35.16 -12.13 13.92
N ASP A 583 -33.88 -12.01 14.27
CA ASP A 583 -33.36 -12.31 15.60
C ASP A 583 -32.32 -11.27 16.04
N ALA A 584 -32.15 -11.12 17.35
CA ALA A 584 -31.33 -10.05 17.92
C ALA A 584 -29.85 -10.07 17.47
N GLU A 585 -29.27 -11.24 17.18
CA GLU A 585 -27.88 -11.33 16.70
C GLU A 585 -27.77 -10.81 15.25
N SER A 586 -28.78 -11.11 14.43
CA SER A 586 -28.92 -10.59 13.06
C SER A 586 -29.15 -9.07 13.04
N ASP A 587 -30.00 -8.55 13.94
CA ASP A 587 -30.26 -7.11 14.07
C ASP A 587 -29.00 -6.34 14.53
N ILE A 588 -28.22 -6.88 15.47
CA ILE A 588 -26.93 -6.30 15.89
C ILE A 588 -25.91 -6.34 14.76
N ASN A 589 -25.82 -7.44 14.01
CA ASN A 589 -24.98 -7.53 12.82
C ASN A 589 -25.34 -6.44 11.79
N TYR A 590 -26.64 -6.20 11.53
CA TYR A 590 -27.12 -5.15 10.63
C TYR A 590 -26.79 -3.75 11.16
N LEU A 591 -27.18 -3.46 12.39
CA LEU A 591 -26.99 -2.15 13.00
C LEU A 591 -25.52 -1.78 13.15
N LEU A 592 -24.61 -2.74 13.37
CA LEU A 592 -23.17 -2.47 13.36
C LEU A 592 -22.68 -2.11 11.95
N LYS A 593 -23.12 -2.82 10.90
CA LYS A 593 -22.77 -2.47 9.51
C LYS A 593 -23.24 -1.04 9.18
N MET A 594 -24.47 -0.70 9.56
CA MET A 594 -25.02 0.64 9.40
C MET A 594 -24.29 1.69 10.28
N ALA A 595 -23.78 1.33 11.45
CA ALA A 595 -23.03 2.24 12.31
C ALA A 595 -21.63 2.53 11.75
N LEU A 596 -20.96 1.52 11.19
CA LEU A 596 -19.68 1.67 10.49
C LEU A 596 -19.81 2.56 9.24
N GLU A 597 -20.99 2.67 8.63
CA GLU A 597 -21.24 3.60 7.53
C GLU A 597 -21.69 4.99 8.03
N LYS A 598 -22.77 5.06 8.82
CA LYS A 598 -23.43 6.32 9.19
C LYS A 598 -22.81 7.00 10.42
N ILE A 599 -22.54 6.26 11.50
CA ILE A 599 -22.00 6.84 12.74
C ILE A 599 -20.51 7.20 12.57
N ALA A 600 -19.73 6.34 11.92
CA ALA A 600 -18.31 6.59 11.67
C ALA A 600 -18.05 7.90 10.90
N PHE A 601 -19.00 8.30 10.05
CA PHE A 601 -18.93 9.49 9.22
C PHE A 601 -19.17 10.80 9.98
N LEU A 602 -20.04 10.81 10.99
CA LEU A 602 -20.47 12.03 11.70
C LEU A 602 -19.31 12.98 12.09
N PRO A 603 -18.25 12.53 12.81
CA PRO A 603 -17.12 13.41 13.12
C PRO A 603 -16.38 13.94 11.89
N PHE A 604 -16.28 13.16 10.80
CA PHE A 604 -15.67 13.63 9.55
C PHE A 604 -16.54 14.66 8.82
N GLY A 605 -17.85 14.40 8.75
CA GLY A 605 -18.85 15.33 8.23
C GLY A 605 -18.81 16.69 8.93
N TYR A 606 -18.61 16.67 10.25
CA TYR A 606 -18.52 17.87 11.08
C TYR A 606 -17.18 18.61 10.91
N LEU A 607 -16.05 17.91 11.02
CA LEU A 607 -14.73 18.55 11.12
C LEU A 607 -14.24 19.22 9.83
N ILE A 608 -14.65 18.76 8.64
CA ILE A 608 -14.14 19.33 7.37
C ILE A 608 -14.48 20.81 7.25
N ASP A 609 -15.75 21.17 7.42
CA ASP A 609 -16.16 22.55 7.26
C ASP A 609 -15.76 23.40 8.47
N GLN A 610 -15.61 22.83 9.68
CA GLN A 610 -14.92 23.53 10.78
C GLN A 610 -13.50 23.96 10.39
N TRP A 611 -12.70 23.05 9.80
CA TRP A 611 -11.36 23.38 9.31
C TRP A 611 -11.43 24.49 8.24
N ARG A 612 -12.32 24.38 7.26
CA ARG A 612 -12.46 25.38 6.19
C ARG A 612 -12.94 26.73 6.69
N TRP A 613 -13.89 26.78 7.63
CA TRP A 613 -14.35 28.03 8.25
C TRP A 613 -13.22 28.71 9.03
N ASN A 614 -12.37 27.94 9.73
CA ASN A 614 -11.17 28.45 10.36
C ASN A 614 -10.14 28.95 9.33
N VAL A 615 -9.99 28.30 8.17
CA VAL A 615 -9.16 28.78 7.06
C VAL A 615 -9.70 30.08 6.45
N PHE A 616 -10.99 30.14 6.09
CA PHE A 616 -11.59 31.32 5.48
C PHE A 616 -11.62 32.53 6.43
N SER A 617 -11.85 32.31 7.73
CA SER A 617 -11.78 33.38 8.74
C SER A 617 -10.33 33.81 9.08
N GLY A 618 -9.32 33.06 8.63
CA GLY A 618 -7.90 33.32 8.89
C GLY A 618 -7.40 32.81 10.24
N ARG A 619 -8.23 32.09 11.00
CA ARG A 619 -7.85 31.43 12.27
C ARG A 619 -6.83 30.31 12.07
N THR A 620 -6.95 29.59 10.95
CA THR A 620 -5.99 28.61 10.45
C THR A 620 -5.26 29.22 9.25
N PRO A 621 -4.10 29.89 9.46
CA PRO A 621 -3.28 30.42 8.38
C PRO A 621 -2.61 29.28 7.58
N PRO A 622 -2.09 29.55 6.37
CA PRO A 622 -1.36 28.57 5.57
C PRO A 622 -0.33 27.76 6.36
N SER A 623 0.48 28.41 7.19
CA SER A 623 1.50 27.78 8.04
C SER A 623 0.99 26.79 9.11
N ARG A 624 -0.32 26.56 9.19
CA ARG A 624 -0.98 25.58 10.07
C ARG A 624 -2.01 24.72 9.35
N TYR A 625 -2.08 24.76 8.01
CA TYR A 625 -3.11 24.03 7.25
C TYR A 625 -3.12 22.54 7.59
N ASN A 626 -1.95 21.90 7.65
CA ASN A 626 -1.86 20.47 7.91
C ASN A 626 -1.90 20.15 9.42
N TYR A 627 -1.33 21.01 10.26
CA TYR A 627 -1.39 20.90 11.72
C TYR A 627 -2.82 21.01 12.26
N ASP A 628 -3.57 22.06 11.90
CA ASP A 628 -4.94 22.25 12.38
C ASP A 628 -5.89 21.20 11.79
N TRP A 629 -5.61 20.70 10.58
CA TRP A 629 -6.31 19.55 10.00
C TRP A 629 -6.14 18.29 10.86
N TRP A 630 -4.90 17.90 11.18
CA TRP A 630 -4.64 16.72 12.00
C TRP A 630 -5.06 16.88 13.46
N TYR A 631 -5.02 18.10 14.01
CA TYR A 631 -5.63 18.42 15.30
C TYR A 631 -7.13 18.10 15.27
N LEU A 632 -7.88 18.57 14.27
CA LEU A 632 -9.33 18.31 14.17
C LEU A 632 -9.65 16.83 13.88
N ARG A 633 -8.88 16.17 13.00
CA ARG A 633 -8.98 14.74 12.72
C ARG A 633 -8.76 13.90 13.98
N THR A 634 -7.75 14.23 14.79
CA THR A 634 -7.51 13.53 16.06
C THR A 634 -8.56 13.93 17.10
N LYS A 635 -8.98 15.21 17.19
CA LYS A 635 -10.00 15.69 18.16
C LYS A 635 -11.37 15.03 17.97
N TYR A 636 -11.83 14.88 16.74
CA TYR A 636 -13.20 14.43 16.46
C TYR A 636 -13.27 12.94 16.06
N GLN A 637 -12.37 12.46 15.20
CA GLN A 637 -12.37 11.04 14.79
C GLN A 637 -11.45 10.14 15.63
N GLY A 638 -10.55 10.70 16.45
CA GLY A 638 -9.59 9.86 17.16
C GLY A 638 -8.73 9.03 16.23
N ILE A 639 -8.30 9.62 15.12
CA ILE A 639 -7.40 8.98 14.15
C ILE A 639 -6.14 9.81 13.94
N CYS A 640 -5.03 9.13 13.69
CA CYS A 640 -3.73 9.75 13.51
C CYS A 640 -3.14 9.46 12.12
N PRO A 641 -2.25 10.33 11.61
CA PRO A 641 -1.52 10.02 10.39
C PRO A 641 -0.57 8.85 10.67
N PRO A 642 -0.50 7.83 9.80
CA PRO A 642 0.31 6.65 10.03
C PRO A 642 1.81 6.84 9.73
N ILE A 643 2.16 8.00 9.17
CA ILE A 643 3.53 8.48 8.97
C ILE A 643 3.58 9.98 9.29
N ALA A 644 4.74 10.49 9.68
CA ALA A 644 4.90 11.89 10.04
C ALA A 644 4.53 12.82 8.87
N ARG A 645 3.68 13.83 9.15
CA ARG A 645 3.27 14.87 8.19
C ARG A 645 3.75 16.23 8.67
N ASN A 646 4.02 17.14 7.75
CA ASN A 646 4.49 18.51 8.02
C ASN A 646 3.78 19.52 7.09
N GLU A 647 4.12 20.81 7.17
CA GLU A 647 3.47 21.86 6.37
C GLU A 647 3.95 21.95 4.91
N THR A 648 4.80 21.02 4.43
CA THR A 648 4.91 20.79 2.97
C THR A 648 3.76 19.92 2.46
N ASN A 649 3.07 19.22 3.36
CA ASN A 649 1.88 18.44 3.05
C ASN A 649 0.62 19.31 3.08
N PHE A 650 -0.39 18.82 2.36
CA PHE A 650 -1.73 19.40 2.33
C PHE A 650 -2.76 18.27 2.21
N ASP A 651 -2.79 17.47 3.27
CA ASP A 651 -3.66 16.31 3.42
C ASP A 651 -5.16 16.61 3.23
N PRO A 652 -5.74 17.77 3.65
CA PRO A 652 -7.13 18.09 3.29
C PRO A 652 -7.35 18.18 1.78
N GLY A 653 -6.37 18.63 1.00
CA GLY A 653 -6.47 18.67 -0.47
C GLY A 653 -6.66 17.30 -1.12
N ALA A 654 -6.29 16.21 -0.43
CA ALA A 654 -6.45 14.85 -0.91
C ALA A 654 -7.90 14.32 -0.81
N LYS A 655 -8.87 15.14 -0.38
CA LYS A 655 -10.32 14.85 -0.36
C LYS A 655 -11.06 15.76 -1.35
N TYR A 656 -11.72 15.18 -2.36
CA TYR A 656 -12.37 15.86 -3.51
C TYR A 656 -13.07 17.19 -3.21
N HIS A 657 -13.89 17.24 -2.15
CA HIS A 657 -14.70 18.41 -1.79
C HIS A 657 -13.88 19.67 -1.45
N ILE A 658 -12.58 19.53 -1.15
CA ILE A 658 -11.65 20.65 -0.94
C ILE A 658 -11.24 21.31 -2.29
N PRO A 659 -10.56 20.63 -3.23
CA PRO A 659 -10.25 21.20 -4.56
C PRO A 659 -11.51 21.52 -5.38
N GLY A 660 -12.53 20.66 -5.35
CA GLY A 660 -13.81 20.88 -6.04
C GLY A 660 -14.75 21.87 -5.33
N ASN A 661 -14.25 22.59 -4.32
CA ASN A 661 -14.93 23.68 -3.61
C ASN A 661 -16.39 23.41 -3.20
N THR A 662 -16.70 22.19 -2.75
CA THR A 662 -18.06 21.80 -2.33
C THR A 662 -18.19 21.88 -0.81
N PRO A 663 -19.06 22.73 -0.22
CA PRO A 663 -19.27 22.82 1.23
C PRO A 663 -19.72 21.50 1.83
N TYR A 664 -19.11 21.08 2.95
CA TYR A 664 -19.21 19.72 3.50
C TYR A 664 -20.22 19.56 4.64
N ILE A 665 -20.55 20.63 5.37
CA ILE A 665 -21.45 20.54 6.55
C ILE A 665 -22.85 20.00 6.21
N ARG A 666 -23.23 20.10 4.93
CA ARG A 666 -24.45 19.49 4.37
C ARG A 666 -24.58 18.00 4.69
N TYR A 667 -23.47 17.26 4.72
CA TYR A 667 -23.49 15.82 4.97
C TYR A 667 -23.70 15.50 6.45
N PHE A 668 -23.16 16.31 7.36
CA PHE A 668 -23.45 16.17 8.79
C PHE A 668 -24.93 16.48 9.10
N VAL A 669 -25.45 17.56 8.51
CA VAL A 669 -26.89 17.90 8.59
C VAL A 669 -27.75 16.79 7.96
N SER A 670 -27.34 16.25 6.81
CA SER A 670 -28.01 15.11 6.16
C SER A 670 -28.12 13.90 7.07
N PHE A 671 -27.03 13.55 7.75
CA PHE A 671 -26.93 12.36 8.58
C PHE A 671 -27.78 12.46 9.85
N ILE A 672 -28.23 13.66 10.22
CA ILE A 672 -29.22 13.87 11.30
C ILE A 672 -30.64 13.91 10.71
N LEU A 673 -30.87 14.74 9.69
CA LEU A 673 -32.19 14.92 9.07
C LEU A 673 -32.75 13.62 8.47
N GLN A 674 -31.92 12.75 7.90
CA GLN A 674 -32.38 11.51 7.28
C GLN A 674 -33.11 10.59 8.28
N PHE A 675 -32.69 10.54 9.55
CA PHE A 675 -33.40 9.74 10.55
C PHE A 675 -34.68 10.42 11.04
N GLN A 676 -34.71 11.76 11.13
CA GLN A 676 -35.94 12.50 11.40
C GLN A 676 -36.99 12.29 10.29
N PHE A 677 -36.56 12.34 9.03
CA PHE A 677 -37.39 12.09 7.85
C PHE A 677 -37.86 10.63 7.82
N HIS A 678 -36.94 9.67 7.96
CA HIS A 678 -37.24 8.24 8.01
C HIS A 678 -38.29 7.95 9.08
N LYS A 679 -38.10 8.41 10.32
CA LYS A 679 -39.10 8.26 11.39
C LYS A 679 -40.47 8.84 11.03
N ALA A 680 -40.51 10.06 10.48
CA ALA A 680 -41.76 10.72 10.09
C ALA A 680 -42.47 10.07 8.89
N LEU A 681 -41.73 9.38 8.02
CA LEU A 681 -42.25 8.61 6.88
C LEU A 681 -42.67 7.20 7.28
N CYS A 682 -41.94 6.54 8.19
CA CYS A 682 -42.31 5.27 8.81
C CYS A 682 -43.63 5.37 9.57
N GLN A 683 -43.83 6.47 10.31
CA GLN A 683 -45.11 6.80 10.95
C GLN A 683 -46.23 6.98 9.91
N ALA A 684 -45.96 7.66 8.78
CA ALA A 684 -46.91 7.80 7.67
C ALA A 684 -47.12 6.50 6.87
N ALA A 685 -46.23 5.51 7.01
CA ALA A 685 -46.39 4.16 6.48
C ALA A 685 -47.04 3.19 7.49
N ASN A 686 -47.49 3.69 8.63
CA ASN A 686 -48.10 2.90 9.72
C ASN A 686 -47.21 1.78 10.26
N HIS A 687 -45.88 1.97 10.24
CA HIS A 687 -44.91 1.02 10.82
C HIS A 687 -44.99 1.00 12.36
N THR A 688 -45.03 -0.20 12.94
CA THR A 688 -45.18 -0.42 14.40
C THR A 688 -43.99 -1.12 15.06
N GLY A 689 -42.99 -1.54 14.27
CA GLY A 689 -41.78 -2.20 14.77
C GLY A 689 -40.66 -1.23 15.17
N PRO A 690 -39.46 -1.75 15.52
CA PRO A 690 -38.27 -0.94 15.69
C PRO A 690 -37.99 -0.06 14.46
N LEU A 691 -37.50 1.18 14.66
CA LEU A 691 -37.31 2.14 13.57
C LEU A 691 -36.35 1.63 12.46
N HIS A 692 -35.35 0.81 12.83
CA HIS A 692 -34.38 0.25 11.89
C HIS A 692 -34.88 -0.92 11.04
N THR A 693 -36.08 -1.46 11.31
CA THR A 693 -36.73 -2.48 10.47
C THR A 693 -37.81 -1.90 9.56
N CYS A 694 -38.01 -0.59 9.59
CA CYS A 694 -38.97 0.10 8.74
C CYS A 694 -38.54 0.09 7.26
N ASP A 695 -39.47 -0.30 6.40
CA ASP A 695 -39.36 -0.17 4.95
C ASP A 695 -40.59 0.58 4.44
N ILE A 696 -40.40 1.79 3.90
CA ILE A 696 -41.51 2.63 3.40
C ILE A 696 -42.01 2.21 2.01
N TYR A 697 -41.37 1.23 1.36
CA TYR A 697 -41.72 0.72 0.02
C TYR A 697 -43.23 0.46 -0.12
N THR A 698 -43.79 0.86 -1.27
CA THR A 698 -45.24 0.88 -1.59
C THR A 698 -46.14 1.83 -0.79
N SER A 699 -45.64 2.53 0.24
CA SER A 699 -46.45 3.49 1.01
C SER A 699 -46.72 4.78 0.23
N LYS A 700 -47.90 4.87 -0.37
CA LYS A 700 -48.39 6.09 -1.03
C LYS A 700 -48.60 7.26 -0.06
N GLU A 701 -48.91 6.99 1.21
CA GLU A 701 -49.11 8.00 2.25
C GLU A 701 -47.77 8.67 2.63
N ALA A 702 -46.72 7.86 2.83
CA ALA A 702 -45.36 8.38 3.02
C ALA A 702 -44.86 9.12 1.78
N GLY A 703 -45.07 8.55 0.58
CA GLY A 703 -44.69 9.18 -0.70
C GLY A 703 -45.37 10.52 -0.96
N ALA A 704 -46.67 10.65 -0.65
CA ALA A 704 -47.38 11.92 -0.77
C ALA A 704 -46.80 12.99 0.19
N LYS A 705 -46.56 12.62 1.45
CA LYS A 705 -45.98 13.50 2.47
C LYS A 705 -44.57 13.98 2.09
N LEU A 706 -43.77 13.08 1.52
CA LEU A 706 -42.45 13.38 0.95
C LEU A 706 -42.56 14.30 -0.27
N GLY A 707 -43.46 14.01 -1.21
CA GLY A 707 -43.65 14.79 -2.44
C GLY A 707 -44.00 16.26 -2.17
N GLU A 708 -44.81 16.57 -1.16
CA GLU A 708 -45.10 17.96 -0.77
C GLU A 708 -43.85 18.73 -0.28
N VAL A 709 -42.94 18.05 0.43
CA VAL A 709 -41.65 18.62 0.85
C VAL A 709 -40.74 18.88 -0.36
N LEU A 710 -40.69 17.94 -1.31
CA LEU A 710 -39.85 18.06 -2.50
C LEU A 710 -40.32 19.21 -3.42
N LYS A 711 -41.64 19.37 -3.61
CA LYS A 711 -42.23 20.45 -4.44
C LYS A 711 -41.94 21.85 -3.93
N ALA A 712 -41.70 22.02 -2.63
CA ALA A 712 -41.45 23.33 -2.03
C ALA A 712 -40.08 23.93 -2.44
N GLY A 713 -39.09 23.08 -2.74
CA GLY A 713 -37.72 23.53 -2.98
C GLY A 713 -37.21 24.42 -1.84
N SER A 714 -36.72 25.62 -2.17
CA SER A 714 -36.37 26.67 -1.21
C SER A 714 -37.34 27.87 -1.18
N SER A 715 -38.59 27.68 -1.61
CA SER A 715 -39.61 28.75 -1.63
C SER A 715 -40.16 29.15 -0.25
N LYS A 716 -39.74 28.45 0.81
CA LYS A 716 -40.13 28.63 2.22
C LYS A 716 -38.93 28.37 3.14
N PRO A 717 -38.92 28.89 4.39
CA PRO A 717 -37.90 28.55 5.39
C PRO A 717 -37.83 27.04 5.64
N TRP A 718 -36.62 26.48 5.76
CA TRP A 718 -36.45 25.04 5.95
C TRP A 718 -37.03 24.53 7.27
N GLN A 719 -37.13 25.39 8.29
CA GLN A 719 -37.75 25.08 9.59
C GLN A 719 -39.25 24.80 9.43
N GLU A 720 -39.95 25.57 8.58
CA GLU A 720 -41.37 25.35 8.27
C GLU A 720 -41.55 24.05 7.48
N ILE A 721 -40.67 23.79 6.50
CA ILE A 721 -40.70 22.54 5.71
C ILE A 721 -40.38 21.33 6.60
N LEU A 722 -39.42 21.46 7.53
CA LEU A 722 -39.09 20.43 8.53
C LEU A 722 -40.29 20.15 9.44
N PHE A 723 -40.98 21.19 9.90
CA PHE A 723 -42.14 21.07 10.78
C PHE A 723 -43.30 20.36 10.08
N ASN A 724 -43.61 20.72 8.84
CA ASN A 724 -44.66 20.08 8.05
C ASN A 724 -44.39 18.58 7.81
N LEU A 725 -43.12 18.16 7.73
CA LEU A 725 -42.75 16.76 7.62
C LEU A 725 -42.72 16.03 8.98
N THR A 726 -42.07 16.60 9.99
CA THR A 726 -41.63 15.89 11.21
C THR A 726 -42.35 16.32 12.48
N GLY A 727 -43.09 17.42 12.46
CA GLY A 727 -43.66 18.06 13.65
C GLY A 727 -42.65 18.82 14.51
N LYS A 728 -41.40 19.02 14.06
CA LYS A 728 -40.36 19.79 14.74
C LYS A 728 -39.78 20.89 13.86
N GLU A 729 -39.50 22.05 14.43
CA GLU A 729 -38.87 23.19 13.72
C GLU A 729 -37.33 23.15 13.75
N LYS A 730 -36.73 22.35 14.64
CA LYS A 730 -35.28 22.17 14.79
C LYS A 730 -34.81 20.77 14.38
N MET A 731 -33.54 20.70 14.00
CA MET A 731 -32.79 19.45 13.87
C MET A 731 -32.70 18.73 15.22
N ASP A 732 -32.76 17.40 15.21
CA ASP A 732 -32.87 16.56 16.41
C ASP A 732 -32.16 15.20 16.20
N ALA A 733 -31.16 14.90 17.02
CA ALA A 733 -30.44 13.63 17.00
C ALA A 733 -31.26 12.46 17.55
N GLY A 734 -32.38 12.71 18.25
CA GLY A 734 -33.18 11.67 18.91
C GLY A 734 -33.64 10.52 18.01
N ALA A 735 -34.02 10.82 16.76
CA ALA A 735 -34.43 9.78 15.80
C ALA A 735 -33.28 8.86 15.35
N LEU A 736 -32.05 9.39 15.26
CA LEU A 736 -30.85 8.62 14.96
C LEU A 736 -30.47 7.74 16.17
N LEU A 737 -30.48 8.30 17.37
CA LEU A 737 -30.20 7.57 18.61
C LEU A 737 -31.20 6.44 18.85
N GLU A 738 -32.48 6.64 18.50
CA GLU A 738 -33.52 5.60 18.53
C GLU A 738 -33.23 4.46 17.53
N TYR A 739 -32.87 4.80 16.28
CA TYR A 739 -32.51 3.82 15.24
C TYR A 739 -31.37 2.90 15.71
N PHE A 740 -30.30 3.49 16.26
CA PHE A 740 -29.10 2.77 16.70
C PHE A 740 -29.13 2.30 18.16
N SER A 741 -30.24 2.47 18.89
CA SER A 741 -30.32 2.15 20.31
C SER A 741 -29.87 0.71 20.65
N PRO A 742 -30.29 -0.36 19.93
CA PRO A 742 -29.88 -1.73 20.27
C PRO A 742 -28.36 -1.96 20.16
N VAL A 743 -27.73 -1.49 19.09
CA VAL A 743 -26.26 -1.62 18.94
C VAL A 743 -25.49 -0.68 19.87
N THR A 744 -26.07 0.45 20.25
CA THR A 744 -25.51 1.37 21.26
C THR A 744 -25.34 0.64 22.60
N THR A 745 -26.40 0.01 23.09
CA THR A 745 -26.37 -0.77 24.34
C THR A 745 -25.44 -1.98 24.24
N TRP A 746 -25.45 -2.67 23.09
CA TRP A 746 -24.56 -3.81 22.86
C TRP A 746 -23.07 -3.41 22.88
N LEU A 747 -22.69 -2.34 22.17
CA LEU A 747 -21.31 -1.81 22.15
C LEU A 747 -20.85 -1.39 23.54
N GLN A 748 -21.72 -0.71 24.31
CA GLN A 748 -21.43 -0.33 25.70
C GLN A 748 -21.12 -1.55 26.57
N ASN A 749 -21.93 -2.61 26.48
CA ASN A 749 -21.70 -3.84 27.23
C ASN A 749 -20.36 -4.50 26.83
N GLN A 750 -20.08 -4.63 25.53
CA GLN A 750 -18.83 -5.24 25.05
C GLN A 750 -17.58 -4.45 25.43
N ASN A 751 -17.64 -3.11 25.37
CA ASN A 751 -16.54 -2.25 25.81
C ASN A 751 -16.33 -2.33 27.32
N ASN A 752 -17.40 -2.39 28.11
CA ASN A 752 -17.33 -2.54 29.57
C ASN A 752 -16.77 -3.91 30.00
N GLU A 753 -17.23 -5.00 29.36
CA GLU A 753 -16.75 -6.37 29.60
C GLU A 753 -15.23 -6.52 29.38
N ARG A 754 -14.68 -5.78 28.40
CA ARG A 754 -13.26 -5.78 28.05
C ARG A 754 -12.46 -4.65 28.70
N ASN A 755 -13.11 -3.80 29.51
CA ASN A 755 -12.53 -2.63 30.17
C ASN A 755 -11.81 -1.70 29.16
N GLU A 756 -12.47 -1.41 28.03
CA GLU A 756 -11.92 -0.53 26.99
C GLU A 756 -11.92 0.94 27.46
N THR A 757 -10.89 1.68 27.04
CA THR A 757 -10.85 3.14 27.24
C THR A 757 -11.70 3.82 26.17
N LEU A 758 -12.80 4.48 26.55
CA LEU A 758 -13.53 5.33 25.60
C LEU A 758 -12.72 6.60 25.30
N GLY A 759 -12.61 6.95 24.02
CA GLY A 759 -11.71 8.03 23.57
C GLY A 759 -10.24 7.60 23.48
N TRP A 760 -9.35 8.57 23.38
CA TRP A 760 -7.91 8.38 23.07
C TRP A 760 -7.05 9.35 23.91
N PRO A 761 -6.87 9.11 25.22
CA PRO A 761 -6.04 9.94 26.08
C PRO A 761 -4.58 10.05 25.58
N ASP A 762 -4.05 9.02 24.90
CA ASP A 762 -2.73 9.06 24.25
C ASP A 762 -2.80 9.81 22.90
N PHE A 763 -3.30 11.05 22.91
CA PHE A 763 -3.61 11.86 21.72
C PHE A 763 -2.42 12.03 20.75
N GLU A 764 -1.19 12.12 21.28
CA GLU A 764 0.03 12.28 20.49
C GLU A 764 0.64 10.95 20.00
N TRP A 765 0.08 9.79 20.36
CA TRP A 765 0.59 8.51 19.90
C TRP A 765 0.46 8.37 18.37
N ARG A 766 1.52 7.86 17.73
CA ARG A 766 1.61 7.54 16.30
C ARG A 766 2.20 6.14 16.15
N PRO A 767 1.78 5.35 15.15
CA PRO A 767 2.39 4.05 14.89
C PRO A 767 3.83 4.20 14.35
N PRO A 768 4.68 3.19 14.50
CA PRO A 768 5.99 3.15 13.85
C PRO A 768 5.85 2.92 12.34
N VAL A 769 6.81 3.42 11.56
CA VAL A 769 6.96 3.05 10.14
C VAL A 769 7.40 1.57 10.07
N PRO A 770 6.82 0.74 9.18
CA PRO A 770 7.20 -0.66 9.04
C PRO A 770 8.67 -0.84 8.63
N GLU A 771 9.29 -1.93 9.09
CA GLU A 771 10.69 -2.24 8.77
C GLU A 771 10.83 -2.57 7.27
N GLY A 772 11.82 -1.96 6.62
CA GLY A 772 12.05 -2.08 5.18
C GLY A 772 11.11 -1.26 4.28
N TYR A 773 10.15 -0.50 4.83
CA TYR A 773 9.25 0.33 4.02
C TYR A 773 10.03 1.35 3.14
N PRO A 774 9.71 1.51 1.84
CA PRO A 774 8.54 0.98 1.13
C PRO A 774 8.75 -0.36 0.38
N ASP A 775 9.82 -1.09 0.62
CA ASP A 775 10.07 -2.37 -0.07
C ASP A 775 9.13 -3.49 0.45
N GLY A 776 8.73 -4.39 -0.47
CA GLY A 776 7.91 -5.56 -0.15
C GLY A 776 6.40 -5.32 -0.04
N ILE A 777 5.88 -4.19 -0.52
CA ILE A 777 4.41 -3.92 -0.56
C ILE A 777 3.63 -4.90 -1.46
N ASP A 778 4.31 -5.63 -2.34
CA ASP A 778 3.79 -6.64 -3.25
C ASP A 778 3.66 -8.05 -2.61
N LYS A 779 4.09 -8.20 -1.35
CA LYS A 779 4.09 -9.45 -0.61
C LYS A 779 2.80 -9.71 0.16
N VAL A 780 2.48 -10.99 0.35
CA VAL A 780 1.34 -11.45 1.16
C VAL A 780 1.66 -11.25 2.65
N ALA A 781 0.97 -10.31 3.28
CA ALA A 781 1.10 -10.00 4.72
C ALA A 781 -0.02 -10.60 5.58
N ASP A 782 -0.80 -11.54 5.04
CA ASP A 782 -1.86 -12.24 5.77
C ASP A 782 -1.32 -13.49 6.49
N GLU A 783 -1.37 -13.46 7.82
CA GLU A 783 -0.92 -14.57 8.67
C GLU A 783 -1.85 -15.80 8.62
N ALA A 784 -3.14 -15.63 8.28
CA ALA A 784 -4.06 -16.76 8.12
C ALA A 784 -3.72 -17.55 6.85
N GLN A 785 -3.55 -16.86 5.72
CA GLN A 785 -3.08 -17.48 4.47
C GLN A 785 -1.71 -18.15 4.63
N ALA A 786 -0.82 -17.55 5.43
CA ALA A 786 0.46 -18.17 5.77
C ALA A 786 0.28 -19.47 6.57
N LYS A 787 -0.64 -19.52 7.53
CA LYS A 787 -0.94 -20.74 8.31
C LYS A 787 -1.50 -21.84 7.42
N ASP A 788 -2.43 -21.53 6.51
CA ASP A 788 -2.99 -22.50 5.56
C ASP A 788 -1.92 -23.06 4.62
N PHE A 789 -1.05 -22.19 4.08
CA PHE A 789 0.12 -22.61 3.29
C PHE A 789 1.05 -23.56 4.08
N LEU A 790 1.29 -23.29 5.36
CA LEU A 790 2.12 -24.15 6.20
C LEU A 790 1.47 -25.51 6.52
N VAL A 791 0.14 -25.60 6.53
CA VAL A 791 -0.59 -26.89 6.64
C VAL A 791 -0.38 -27.72 5.37
N GLU A 792 -0.54 -27.14 4.17
CA GLU A 792 -0.25 -27.82 2.89
C GLU A 792 1.21 -28.28 2.85
N TYR A 793 2.15 -27.38 3.16
CA TYR A 793 3.58 -27.68 3.16
C TYR A 793 3.92 -28.86 4.07
N ASN A 794 3.48 -28.84 5.34
CA ASN A 794 3.82 -29.91 6.30
C ASN A 794 3.27 -31.27 5.85
N SER A 795 2.03 -31.32 5.35
CA SER A 795 1.40 -32.57 4.90
C SER A 795 2.09 -33.22 3.69
N THR A 796 2.72 -32.40 2.83
CA THR A 796 3.41 -32.88 1.61
C THR A 796 4.91 -33.10 1.84
N ALA A 797 5.54 -32.32 2.72
CA ALA A 797 6.96 -32.44 3.04
C ALA A 797 7.28 -33.79 3.70
N GLU A 798 6.51 -34.22 4.71
CA GLU A 798 6.72 -35.50 5.41
C GLU A 798 6.81 -36.69 4.43
N VAL A 799 5.97 -36.71 3.40
CA VAL A 799 5.93 -37.77 2.37
C VAL A 799 7.20 -37.78 1.51
N VAL A 800 7.60 -36.63 0.97
CA VAL A 800 8.75 -36.55 0.04
C VAL A 800 10.07 -36.75 0.78
N TRP A 801 10.17 -36.22 2.00
CA TRP A 801 11.35 -36.38 2.85
C TRP A 801 11.49 -37.83 3.34
N ASN A 802 10.39 -38.52 3.69
CA ASN A 802 10.43 -39.95 4.00
C ASN A 802 10.95 -40.79 2.82
N ALA A 803 10.44 -40.54 1.61
CA ALA A 803 10.86 -41.27 0.41
C ALA A 803 12.35 -41.08 0.09
N TYR A 804 12.88 -39.87 0.28
CA TYR A 804 14.31 -39.59 0.15
C TYR A 804 15.13 -40.25 1.27
N SER A 805 14.70 -40.19 2.54
CA SER A 805 15.39 -40.85 3.66
C SER A 805 15.50 -42.37 3.46
N GLU A 806 14.44 -43.04 2.98
CA GLU A 806 14.49 -44.48 2.64
C GLU A 806 15.50 -44.79 1.52
N ALA A 807 15.49 -44.02 0.44
CA ALA A 807 16.42 -44.23 -0.68
C ALA A 807 17.88 -43.94 -0.27
N SER A 808 18.11 -42.88 0.51
CA SER A 808 19.41 -42.51 1.05
C SER A 808 19.94 -43.56 2.03
N TRP A 809 19.09 -44.08 2.91
CA TRP A 809 19.40 -45.19 3.82
C TRP A 809 19.76 -46.47 3.06
N ALA A 810 19.00 -46.82 2.03
CA ALA A 810 19.26 -47.99 1.18
C ALA A 810 20.62 -47.89 0.47
N TYR A 811 21.01 -46.70 0.01
CA TYR A 811 22.35 -46.47 -0.53
C TYR A 811 23.44 -46.52 0.56
N ASN A 812 23.24 -45.84 1.69
CA ASN A 812 24.21 -45.76 2.81
C ASN A 812 24.53 -47.12 3.45
N THR A 813 23.58 -48.06 3.40
CA THR A 813 23.70 -49.42 3.94
C THR A 813 23.94 -50.49 2.86
N ASN A 814 24.01 -50.10 1.58
CA ASN A 814 24.25 -50.99 0.44
C ASN A 814 24.72 -50.20 -0.79
N ILE A 815 26.02 -49.92 -0.86
CA ILE A 815 26.61 -49.11 -1.94
C ILE A 815 26.55 -49.89 -3.26
N THR A 816 25.64 -49.49 -4.13
CA THR A 816 25.45 -50.05 -5.49
C THR A 816 25.00 -48.93 -6.43
N ASP A 817 25.32 -49.04 -7.73
CA ASP A 817 24.88 -48.05 -8.73
C ASP A 817 23.36 -47.94 -8.81
N TYR A 818 22.63 -49.06 -8.65
CA TYR A 818 21.17 -49.05 -8.60
C TYR A 818 20.64 -48.19 -7.43
N ASN A 819 21.08 -48.46 -6.20
CA ASN A 819 20.63 -47.68 -5.03
C ASN A 819 21.05 -46.21 -5.14
N LYS A 820 22.22 -45.93 -5.74
CA LYS A 820 22.69 -44.57 -6.02
C LYS A 820 21.72 -43.83 -6.95
N GLN A 821 21.30 -44.44 -8.06
CA GLN A 821 20.35 -43.80 -8.98
C GLN A 821 18.98 -43.55 -8.33
N VAL A 822 18.45 -44.51 -7.57
CA VAL A 822 17.16 -44.34 -6.83
C VAL A 822 17.27 -43.21 -5.80
N MET A 823 18.38 -43.12 -5.05
CA MET A 823 18.63 -42.00 -4.13
C MET A 823 18.70 -40.66 -4.85
N LEU A 824 19.38 -40.59 -6.00
CA LEU A 824 19.50 -39.36 -6.79
C LEU A 824 18.15 -38.91 -7.37
N GLU A 825 17.32 -39.85 -7.84
CA GLU A 825 15.95 -39.57 -8.28
C GLU A 825 15.09 -38.98 -7.15
N LYS A 826 15.07 -39.61 -5.97
CA LYS A 826 14.32 -39.09 -4.82
C LYS A 826 14.88 -37.77 -4.26
N ASN A 827 16.18 -37.52 -4.39
CA ASN A 827 16.77 -36.21 -4.07
C ASN A 827 16.27 -35.10 -4.99
N LEU A 828 16.03 -35.39 -6.27
CA LEU A 828 15.48 -34.43 -7.23
C LEU A 828 14.00 -34.15 -6.96
N GLU A 829 13.20 -35.17 -6.64
CA GLU A 829 11.79 -35.01 -6.20
C GLU A 829 11.71 -34.10 -4.96
N MET A 830 12.55 -34.35 -3.94
CA MET A 830 12.66 -33.51 -2.75
C MET A 830 13.09 -32.08 -3.09
N SER A 831 14.10 -31.91 -3.95
CA SER A 831 14.58 -30.58 -4.33
C SER A 831 13.52 -29.78 -5.11
N ALA A 832 12.73 -30.43 -5.96
CA ALA A 832 11.62 -29.79 -6.66
C ALA A 832 10.48 -29.36 -5.70
N HIS A 833 10.19 -30.16 -4.67
CA HIS A 833 9.25 -29.79 -3.60
C HIS A 833 9.75 -28.58 -2.80
N THR A 834 11.02 -28.59 -2.37
CA THR A 834 11.67 -27.46 -1.68
C THR A 834 11.64 -26.19 -2.53
N LEU A 835 11.98 -26.28 -3.83
CA LEU A 835 11.94 -25.14 -4.74
C LEU A 835 10.52 -24.55 -4.88
N LYS A 836 9.49 -25.38 -5.09
CA LYS A 836 8.09 -24.93 -5.19
C LYS A 836 7.69 -24.14 -3.94
N HIS A 837 7.76 -24.78 -2.77
CA HIS A 837 7.21 -24.20 -1.54
C HIS A 837 8.09 -23.08 -0.99
N GLY A 838 9.42 -23.13 -1.15
CA GLY A 838 10.28 -22.03 -0.73
C GLY A 838 10.13 -20.78 -1.60
N MET A 839 9.86 -20.92 -2.90
CA MET A 839 9.50 -19.78 -3.76
C MET A 839 8.13 -19.19 -3.43
N GLN A 840 7.18 -20.01 -2.94
CA GLN A 840 5.92 -19.53 -2.35
C GLN A 840 6.16 -18.83 -1.00
N ALA A 841 6.97 -19.40 -0.12
CA ALA A 841 7.33 -18.80 1.18
C ALA A 841 7.96 -17.40 1.04
N ARG A 842 8.79 -17.20 0.00
CA ARG A 842 9.38 -15.89 -0.34
C ARG A 842 8.37 -14.79 -0.69
N GLN A 843 7.14 -15.16 -1.10
CA GLN A 843 6.05 -14.21 -1.39
C GLN A 843 5.40 -13.64 -0.13
N PHE A 844 5.60 -14.27 1.03
CA PHE A 844 5.05 -13.75 2.29
C PHE A 844 5.97 -12.68 2.88
N ASP A 845 5.36 -11.63 3.45
CA ASP A 845 6.04 -10.73 4.38
C ASP A 845 5.60 -11.04 5.81
N TYR A 846 6.39 -11.89 6.46
CA TYR A 846 6.17 -12.32 7.82
C TYR A 846 6.75 -11.37 8.88
N SER A 847 7.21 -10.15 8.52
CA SER A 847 7.82 -9.22 9.50
C SER A 847 6.89 -8.92 10.67
N ASP A 848 5.59 -8.81 10.41
CA ASP A 848 4.60 -8.29 11.36
C ASP A 848 3.56 -9.31 11.86
N PHE A 849 3.70 -10.60 11.50
CA PHE A 849 2.85 -11.67 12.05
C PHE A 849 2.96 -11.75 13.58
N GLN A 850 1.96 -12.33 14.26
CA GLN A 850 1.97 -12.50 15.71
C GLN A 850 2.63 -13.84 16.10
N ASP A 851 2.36 -14.94 15.38
CA ASP A 851 2.93 -16.26 15.66
C ASP A 851 4.41 -16.36 15.25
N GLN A 852 5.29 -16.43 16.26
CA GLN A 852 6.74 -16.55 16.07
C GLN A 852 7.13 -17.88 15.38
N SER A 853 6.30 -18.92 15.48
CA SER A 853 6.50 -20.21 14.82
C SER A 853 6.31 -20.07 13.32
N VAL A 854 5.25 -19.40 12.88
CA VAL A 854 4.97 -19.13 11.46
C VAL A 854 6.11 -18.31 10.84
N LYS A 855 6.57 -17.24 11.53
CA LYS A 855 7.77 -16.48 11.10
C LYS A 855 9.01 -17.36 10.95
N ARG A 856 9.30 -18.19 11.96
CA ARG A 856 10.48 -19.06 12.00
C ARG A 856 10.45 -20.09 10.88
N ILE A 857 9.28 -20.67 10.59
CA ILE A 857 9.10 -21.63 9.51
C ILE A 857 9.24 -20.93 8.16
N LEU A 858 8.51 -19.85 7.88
CA LEU A 858 8.61 -19.11 6.60
C LEU A 858 10.03 -18.60 6.32
N LYS A 859 10.74 -18.12 7.34
CA LYS A 859 12.15 -17.73 7.22
C LYS A 859 13.04 -18.90 6.80
N LYS A 860 12.82 -20.10 7.36
CA LYS A 860 13.57 -21.31 7.00
C LYS A 860 13.20 -21.84 5.61
N LEU A 861 11.90 -21.85 5.25
CA LEU A 861 11.45 -22.27 3.92
C LEU A 861 11.90 -21.31 2.81
N SER A 862 12.11 -20.03 3.13
CA SER A 862 12.62 -19.04 2.18
C SER A 862 14.09 -19.28 1.79
N ASP A 863 14.84 -20.12 2.50
CA ASP A 863 16.12 -20.64 2.06
C ASP A 863 15.91 -22.02 1.42
N ILE A 864 16.14 -22.12 0.11
CA ILE A 864 15.92 -23.35 -0.67
C ILE A 864 17.22 -24.13 -0.89
N GLU A 865 18.32 -23.73 -0.22
CA GLU A 865 19.61 -24.41 -0.26
C GLU A 865 20.08 -24.72 -1.70
N ARG A 866 20.56 -25.95 -1.95
CA ARG A 866 20.99 -26.43 -3.28
C ARG A 866 19.87 -26.48 -4.33
N ALA A 867 18.59 -26.47 -3.94
CA ALA A 867 17.47 -26.47 -4.89
C ALA A 867 17.34 -25.15 -5.67
N ALA A 868 18.10 -24.11 -5.30
CA ALA A 868 18.27 -22.91 -6.11
C ALA A 868 19.08 -23.14 -7.40
N LEU A 869 19.86 -24.22 -7.51
CA LEU A 869 20.65 -24.52 -8.70
C LEU A 869 19.74 -24.98 -9.88
N PRO A 870 20.06 -24.57 -11.12
CA PRO A 870 19.41 -25.12 -12.32
C PRO A 870 19.54 -26.65 -12.39
N ASP A 871 18.52 -27.34 -12.91
CA ASP A 871 18.41 -28.82 -12.92
C ASP A 871 19.68 -29.58 -13.32
N LEU A 872 20.41 -29.11 -14.34
CA LEU A 872 21.65 -29.74 -14.79
C LEU A 872 22.79 -29.59 -13.78
N GLU A 873 22.92 -28.41 -13.15
CA GLU A 873 23.92 -28.15 -12.12
C GLU A 873 23.55 -28.81 -10.79
N LEU A 874 22.26 -28.92 -10.47
CA LEU A 874 21.79 -29.70 -9.31
C LEU A 874 22.08 -31.20 -9.48
N LYS A 875 21.86 -31.74 -10.69
CA LYS A 875 22.26 -33.12 -11.04
C LYS A 875 23.77 -33.30 -10.97
N GLU A 876 24.56 -32.33 -11.47
CA GLU A 876 26.02 -32.35 -11.34
C GLU A 876 26.45 -32.36 -9.86
N TYR A 877 25.90 -31.44 -9.05
CA TYR A 877 26.15 -31.32 -7.62
C TYR A 877 25.90 -32.62 -6.86
N ASN A 878 24.71 -33.21 -7.05
CA ASN A 878 24.30 -34.43 -6.36
C ASN A 878 25.16 -35.64 -6.76
N ASN A 879 25.52 -35.76 -8.04
CA ASN A 879 26.44 -36.80 -8.51
C ASN A 879 27.85 -36.62 -7.91
N ILE A 880 28.40 -35.40 -7.93
CA ILE A 880 29.72 -35.10 -7.36
C ILE A 880 29.77 -35.41 -5.86
N LEU A 881 28.73 -35.03 -5.09
CA LEU A 881 28.66 -35.30 -3.67
C LEU A 881 28.64 -36.81 -3.38
N SER A 882 27.75 -37.56 -4.06
CA SER A 882 27.67 -39.02 -3.94
C SER A 882 28.95 -39.73 -4.37
N ASP A 883 29.60 -39.25 -5.44
CA ASP A 883 30.91 -39.74 -5.90
C ASP A 883 32.00 -39.59 -4.85
N MET A 884 32.11 -38.42 -4.21
CA MET A 884 33.11 -38.18 -3.17
C MET A 884 32.89 -39.07 -1.95
N GLU A 885 31.64 -39.25 -1.53
CA GLU A 885 31.25 -40.18 -0.46
C GLU A 885 31.56 -41.64 -0.83
N THR A 886 31.31 -42.03 -2.08
CA THR A 886 31.69 -43.37 -2.60
C THR A 886 33.20 -43.57 -2.51
N THR A 887 33.98 -42.67 -3.11
CA THR A 887 35.45 -42.75 -3.16
C THR A 887 36.05 -42.81 -1.77
N TYR A 888 35.52 -42.04 -0.81
CA TYR A 888 35.97 -42.10 0.57
C TYR A 888 35.65 -43.44 1.24
N SER A 889 34.44 -43.97 1.02
CA SER A 889 33.96 -45.18 1.71
C SER A 889 34.62 -46.48 1.22
N ILE A 890 34.95 -46.58 -0.07
CA ILE A 890 35.50 -47.81 -0.66
C ILE A 890 37.03 -47.83 -0.82
N ALA A 891 37.72 -46.73 -0.45
CA ALA A 891 39.17 -46.63 -0.59
C ALA A 891 39.92 -47.71 0.21
N LYS A 892 41.02 -48.22 -0.36
CA LYS A 892 41.85 -49.29 0.21
C LYS A 892 43.33 -48.97 -0.05
N VAL A 893 44.19 -49.25 0.92
CA VAL A 893 45.62 -48.95 0.89
C VAL A 893 46.41 -50.24 0.69
N CYS A 894 47.14 -50.36 -0.42
CA CYS A 894 47.81 -51.61 -0.80
C CYS A 894 49.31 -51.62 -0.47
N LYS A 895 49.79 -52.76 0.05
CA LYS A 895 51.21 -53.04 0.34
C LYS A 895 51.68 -54.15 -0.59
N GLY A 896 52.27 -53.77 -1.74
CA GLY A 896 52.53 -54.68 -2.86
C GLY A 896 51.30 -54.84 -3.77
N GLN A 897 51.28 -55.89 -4.59
CA GLN A 897 50.17 -56.15 -5.52
C GLN A 897 48.96 -56.87 -4.90
N ASP A 898 49.17 -57.68 -3.84
CA ASP A 898 48.14 -58.65 -3.39
C ASP A 898 47.43 -58.33 -2.06
N LYS A 899 47.92 -57.38 -1.24
CA LYS A 899 47.34 -57.10 0.09
C LYS A 899 46.94 -55.63 0.26
N CYS A 900 45.64 -55.38 0.36
CA CYS A 900 45.04 -54.06 0.52
C CYS A 900 44.20 -53.96 1.80
N TYR A 901 44.30 -52.82 2.48
CA TYR A 901 43.68 -52.54 3.77
C TYR A 901 42.62 -51.43 3.63
N PRO A 902 41.31 -51.69 3.86
CA PRO A 902 40.31 -50.64 4.02
C PRO A 902 40.55 -49.81 5.29
N LEU A 903 39.85 -48.67 5.43
CA LEU A 903 39.91 -47.85 6.64
C LEU A 903 39.56 -48.65 7.90
N ASP A 904 38.39 -49.27 7.90
CA ASP A 904 37.84 -50.01 9.03
C ASP A 904 37.58 -51.49 8.64
N PRO A 905 38.03 -52.46 9.46
CA PRO A 905 38.80 -52.27 10.69
C PRO A 905 40.29 -51.98 10.45
N ASP A 906 40.86 -52.40 9.31
CA ASP A 906 42.31 -52.67 9.20
C ASP A 906 43.23 -51.48 9.49
N LEU A 907 43.08 -50.34 8.80
CA LEU A 907 43.97 -49.19 9.01
C LEU A 907 43.73 -48.52 10.37
N THR A 908 42.48 -48.50 10.85
CA THR A 908 42.13 -48.04 12.19
C THR A 908 42.77 -48.91 13.27
N ASP A 909 42.79 -50.24 13.09
CA ASP A 909 43.43 -51.19 13.99
C ASP A 909 44.96 -51.05 14.00
N ILE A 910 45.59 -50.89 12.82
CA ILE A 910 47.03 -50.63 12.70
C ILE A 910 47.39 -49.34 13.45
N LEU A 911 46.65 -48.25 13.22
CA LEU A 911 46.90 -46.98 13.92
C LEU A 911 46.68 -47.09 15.43
N ALA A 912 45.66 -47.85 15.87
CA ALA A 912 45.37 -48.01 17.29
C ALA A 912 46.43 -48.85 18.02
N LYS A 913 46.91 -49.94 17.40
CA LYS A 913 47.71 -50.99 18.05
C LYS A 913 49.21 -50.91 17.73
N SER A 914 49.59 -50.48 16.53
CA SER A 914 51.00 -50.40 16.14
C SER A 914 51.72 -49.25 16.83
N ARG A 915 53.04 -49.43 17.01
CA ARG A 915 53.98 -48.46 17.59
C ARG A 915 55.25 -48.34 16.73
N ASP A 916 55.17 -48.80 15.49
CA ASP A 916 56.21 -48.71 14.47
C ASP A 916 56.01 -47.42 13.66
N TYR A 917 57.06 -46.62 13.50
CA TYR A 917 56.95 -45.30 12.87
C TYR A 917 56.56 -45.41 11.39
N ASP A 918 57.19 -46.31 10.64
CA ASP A 918 57.04 -46.44 9.20
C ASP A 918 55.70 -47.11 8.82
N GLU A 919 55.21 -48.05 9.61
CA GLU A 919 53.89 -48.66 9.43
C GLU A 919 52.74 -47.66 9.70
N LEU A 920 52.87 -46.85 10.75
CA LEU A 920 51.92 -45.78 11.05
C LEU A 920 51.94 -44.70 9.95
N LEU A 921 53.14 -44.32 9.48
CA LEU A 921 53.32 -43.36 8.38
C LEU A 921 52.77 -43.90 7.05
N PHE A 922 53.04 -45.16 6.71
CA PHE A 922 52.48 -45.85 5.54
C PHE A 922 50.95 -45.81 5.56
N SER A 923 50.34 -46.17 6.69
CA SER A 923 48.88 -46.21 6.85
C SER A 923 48.25 -44.82 6.72
N TRP A 924 48.80 -43.84 7.43
CA TRP A 924 48.32 -42.45 7.42
C TRP A 924 48.46 -41.75 6.07
N LYS A 925 49.59 -41.99 5.38
CA LYS A 925 49.88 -41.42 4.05
C LYS A 925 49.07 -42.13 2.98
N GLY A 926 49.10 -43.45 2.97
CA GLY A 926 48.40 -44.29 1.99
C GLY A 926 46.90 -43.99 1.98
N TRP A 927 46.28 -43.80 3.15
CA TRP A 927 44.87 -43.41 3.22
C TRP A 927 44.58 -42.07 2.52
N ARG A 928 45.43 -41.06 2.74
CA ARG A 928 45.29 -39.73 2.13
C ARG A 928 45.54 -39.76 0.62
N ASP A 929 46.48 -40.58 0.17
CA ASP A 929 46.76 -40.81 -1.25
C ASP A 929 45.64 -41.60 -1.94
N ALA A 930 44.97 -42.55 -1.25
CA ALA A 930 43.89 -43.38 -1.80
C ALA A 930 42.49 -42.72 -1.74
N SER A 931 42.27 -41.73 -0.87
CA SER A 931 40.97 -41.05 -0.71
C SER A 931 41.05 -39.55 -1.04
N GLY A 932 41.64 -38.73 -0.17
CA GLY A 932 41.63 -37.27 -0.27
C GLY A 932 42.28 -36.72 -1.55
N LYS A 933 43.31 -37.39 -2.07
CA LYS A 933 43.96 -37.03 -3.33
C LYS A 933 43.03 -37.17 -4.54
N GLU A 934 42.27 -38.27 -4.60
CA GLU A 934 41.30 -38.56 -5.67
C GLU A 934 40.06 -37.65 -5.58
N ILE A 935 39.63 -37.35 -4.36
CA ILE A 935 38.49 -36.45 -4.09
C ILE A 935 38.80 -34.98 -4.43
N LYS A 936 40.08 -34.55 -4.37
CA LYS A 936 40.50 -33.14 -4.49
C LYS A 936 39.97 -32.42 -5.73
N SER A 937 39.93 -33.07 -6.89
CA SER A 937 39.45 -32.46 -8.15
C SER A 937 37.94 -32.22 -8.12
N LYS A 938 37.18 -33.24 -7.68
CA LYS A 938 35.72 -33.20 -7.47
C LYS A 938 35.33 -32.16 -6.42
N TYR A 939 36.08 -32.08 -5.31
CA TYR A 939 35.81 -31.13 -4.22
C TYR A 939 35.90 -29.67 -4.67
N LYS A 940 36.83 -29.33 -5.56
CA LYS A 940 36.89 -27.97 -6.15
C LYS A 940 35.58 -27.61 -6.84
N ARG A 941 35.06 -28.51 -7.69
CA ARG A 941 33.83 -28.28 -8.45
C ARG A 941 32.59 -28.26 -7.54
N TYR A 942 32.56 -29.12 -6.52
CA TYR A 942 31.57 -29.07 -5.45
C TYR A 942 31.53 -27.68 -4.78
N VAL A 943 32.67 -27.13 -4.36
CA VAL A 943 32.75 -25.80 -3.75
C VAL A 943 32.26 -24.69 -4.68
N GLU A 944 32.57 -24.75 -5.99
CA GLU A 944 32.06 -23.80 -6.99
C GLU A 944 30.52 -23.81 -7.03
N LEU A 945 29.90 -24.99 -7.07
CA LEU A 945 28.44 -25.15 -7.11
C LEU A 945 27.77 -24.82 -5.77
N SER A 946 28.35 -25.23 -4.63
CA SER A 946 27.88 -24.86 -3.29
C SER A 946 27.86 -23.34 -3.09
N ASN A 947 28.94 -22.65 -3.48
CA ASN A 947 29.03 -21.19 -3.38
C ASN A 947 28.14 -20.47 -4.41
N LYS A 948 27.68 -21.15 -5.47
CA LYS A 948 26.65 -20.64 -6.37
C LYS A 948 25.26 -20.78 -5.74
N ALA A 949 24.94 -21.95 -5.19
CA ALA A 949 23.69 -22.20 -4.47
C ALA A 949 23.49 -21.24 -3.29
N ALA A 950 24.51 -21.04 -2.45
CA ALA A 950 24.46 -20.12 -1.32
C ALA A 950 24.16 -18.67 -1.76
N ARG A 951 24.81 -18.19 -2.84
CA ARG A 951 24.57 -16.86 -3.40
C ARG A 951 23.18 -16.69 -4.02
N LEU A 952 22.61 -17.74 -4.59
CA LEU A 952 21.21 -17.73 -5.08
C LEU A 952 20.18 -17.71 -3.93
N ASN A 953 20.61 -17.96 -2.69
CA ASN A 953 19.81 -17.79 -1.47
C ASN A 953 20.16 -16.51 -0.67
N GLY A 954 21.04 -15.66 -1.20
CA GLY A 954 21.42 -14.38 -0.58
C GLY A 954 22.58 -14.44 0.42
N HIS A 955 23.26 -15.58 0.56
CA HIS A 955 24.47 -15.70 1.38
C HIS A 955 25.72 -15.35 0.57
N GLU A 956 26.80 -14.90 1.24
CA GLU A 956 28.07 -14.59 0.58
C GLU A 956 28.73 -15.83 -0.05
N ASP A 957 28.78 -16.92 0.71
CA ASP A 957 29.27 -18.23 0.30
C ASP A 957 28.62 -19.36 1.12
N ASN A 958 28.97 -20.62 0.85
CA ASN A 958 28.42 -21.78 1.56
C ASN A 958 28.84 -21.85 3.05
N GLY A 959 29.96 -21.23 3.44
CA GLY A 959 30.37 -21.10 4.83
C GLY A 959 29.49 -20.12 5.59
N ALA A 960 29.11 -18.99 4.97
CA ALA A 960 28.14 -18.05 5.51
C ALA A 960 26.76 -18.71 5.71
N PHE A 961 26.30 -19.50 4.74
CA PHE A 961 25.09 -20.32 4.88
C PHE A 961 25.18 -21.27 6.09
N TRP A 962 26.24 -22.08 6.21
CA TRP A 962 26.41 -22.99 7.35
C TRP A 962 26.44 -22.28 8.72
N ARG A 963 27.10 -21.11 8.81
CA ARG A 963 27.09 -20.29 10.03
C ARG A 963 25.70 -19.73 10.36
N SER A 964 24.90 -19.39 9.34
CA SER A 964 23.54 -18.85 9.54
C SER A 964 22.60 -19.82 10.28
N LEU A 965 22.85 -21.13 10.20
CA LEU A 965 22.08 -22.18 10.87
C LEU A 965 22.19 -22.12 12.41
N TYR A 966 23.25 -21.50 12.94
CA TYR A 966 23.43 -21.27 14.38
C TYR A 966 22.71 -20.02 14.90
N GLU A 967 22.10 -19.24 14.00
CA GLU A 967 21.23 -18.08 14.32
C GLU A 967 21.90 -16.98 15.20
N THR A 968 23.24 -16.92 15.24
CA THR A 968 24.04 -15.88 15.93
C THR A 968 25.00 -15.15 14.97
N ALA A 969 25.11 -13.82 15.14
CA ALA A 969 25.98 -12.96 14.33
C ALA A 969 27.47 -13.03 14.75
N THR A 970 27.76 -13.53 15.95
CA THR A 970 29.12 -13.56 16.55
C THR A 970 29.77 -14.94 16.54
N PHE A 971 29.18 -15.93 15.87
CA PHE A 971 29.52 -17.35 15.99
C PHE A 971 31.02 -17.68 16.00
N GLU A 972 31.80 -17.10 15.07
CA GLU A 972 33.24 -17.37 14.98
C GLU A 972 34.02 -16.78 16.17
N ALA A 973 33.63 -15.60 16.66
CA ALA A 973 34.22 -14.98 17.85
C ALA A 973 33.85 -15.74 19.13
N ASP A 974 32.61 -16.22 19.22
CA ASP A 974 32.13 -17.03 20.34
C ASP A 974 32.93 -18.35 20.44
N LEU A 975 33.18 -19.01 19.30
CA LEU A 975 34.00 -20.22 19.23
C LEU A 975 35.48 -19.98 19.57
N GLU A 976 36.09 -18.90 19.06
CA GLU A 976 37.48 -18.54 19.37
C GLU A 976 37.64 -18.24 20.87
N GLN A 977 36.69 -17.53 21.49
CA GLN A 977 36.69 -17.27 22.93
C GLN A 977 36.59 -18.56 23.75
N LEU A 978 35.77 -19.53 23.33
CA LEU A 978 35.68 -20.85 23.98
C LEU A 978 36.98 -21.64 23.82
N TYR A 979 37.63 -21.60 22.65
CA TYR A 979 38.91 -22.26 22.45
C TYR A 979 40.01 -21.66 23.33
N GLN A 980 40.08 -20.33 23.46
CA GLN A 980 41.05 -19.65 24.34
C GLN A 980 40.90 -20.03 25.82
N GLN A 981 39.69 -20.32 26.29
CA GLN A 981 39.46 -20.84 27.65
C GLN A 981 40.01 -22.27 27.84
N LEU A 982 39.92 -23.11 26.81
CA LEU A 982 40.42 -24.49 26.82
C LEU A 982 41.93 -24.60 26.53
N GLN A 983 42.49 -23.60 25.84
CA GLN A 983 43.86 -23.59 25.33
C GLN A 983 44.94 -23.87 26.41
N PRO A 984 44.89 -23.33 27.64
CA PRO A 984 45.90 -23.62 28.66
C PRO A 984 45.96 -25.10 29.05
N LEU A 985 44.82 -25.78 29.14
CA LEU A 985 44.75 -27.22 29.41
C LEU A 985 45.28 -28.01 28.21
N TYR A 986 44.85 -27.66 27.00
CA TYR A 986 45.29 -28.33 25.77
C TYR A 986 46.81 -28.20 25.55
N LEU A 987 47.40 -27.03 25.80
CA LEU A 987 48.85 -26.82 25.68
C LEU A 987 49.65 -27.67 26.69
N ASN A 988 49.18 -27.81 27.92
CA ASN A 988 49.81 -28.69 28.92
C ASN A 988 49.71 -30.16 28.52
N LEU A 989 48.53 -30.61 28.07
CA LEU A 989 48.32 -31.98 27.58
C LEU A 989 49.20 -32.27 26.35
N HIS A 990 49.19 -31.38 25.35
CA HIS A 990 50.00 -31.50 24.14
C HIS A 990 51.51 -31.53 24.47
N ALA A 991 51.99 -30.67 25.38
CA ALA A 991 53.39 -30.68 25.81
C ALA A 991 53.78 -32.00 26.52
N TYR A 992 52.90 -32.53 27.36
CA TYR A 992 53.09 -33.82 28.03
C TYR A 992 53.14 -34.98 27.04
N VAL A 993 52.14 -35.09 26.15
CA VAL A 993 52.05 -36.13 25.12
C VAL A 993 53.24 -36.05 24.16
N ARG A 994 53.63 -34.85 23.71
CA ARG A 994 54.83 -34.65 22.86
C ARG A 994 56.11 -35.16 23.52
N ARG A 995 56.28 -34.96 24.83
CA ARG A 995 57.44 -35.49 25.58
C ARG A 995 57.40 -37.01 25.70
N ALA A 996 56.24 -37.61 25.93
CA ALA A 996 56.10 -39.06 25.97
C ALA A 996 56.41 -39.70 24.61
N LEU A 997 55.91 -39.12 23.52
CA LEU A 997 56.23 -39.56 22.15
C LEU A 997 57.71 -39.35 21.80
N TYR A 998 58.32 -38.25 22.24
CA TYR A 998 59.78 -38.03 22.12
C TYR A 998 60.58 -39.14 22.80
N ASN A 999 60.19 -39.57 24.01
CA ASN A 999 60.85 -40.66 24.71
C ASN A 999 60.70 -42.02 23.99
N LYS A 1000 59.66 -42.21 23.18
CA LYS A 1000 59.39 -43.43 22.43
C LYS A 1000 60.08 -43.46 21.05
N TYR A 1001 60.08 -42.35 20.32
CA TYR A 1001 60.54 -42.27 18.92
C TYR A 1001 61.84 -41.46 18.73
N GLY A 1002 62.33 -40.77 19.75
CA GLY A 1002 63.60 -40.04 19.69
C GLY A 1002 63.57 -38.71 18.92
N GLN A 1003 64.72 -38.05 18.88
CA GLN A 1003 64.89 -36.69 18.35
C GLN A 1003 64.77 -36.58 16.82
N GLU A 1004 65.00 -37.67 16.09
CA GLU A 1004 64.94 -37.69 14.62
C GLU A 1004 63.50 -37.59 14.12
N HIS A 1005 62.54 -38.09 14.92
CA HIS A 1005 61.11 -38.11 14.59
C HIS A 1005 60.28 -37.07 15.35
N ILE A 1006 60.73 -36.61 16.53
CA ILE A 1006 59.99 -35.68 17.39
C ILE A 1006 60.85 -34.49 17.82
N ASN A 1007 60.37 -33.27 17.58
CA ASN A 1007 60.96 -32.04 18.12
C ASN A 1007 60.20 -31.60 19.37
N LEU A 1008 60.86 -31.53 20.53
CA LEU A 1008 60.24 -31.11 21.82
C LEU A 1008 59.65 -29.68 21.82
N LYS A 1009 60.00 -28.84 20.84
CA LYS A 1009 59.42 -27.50 20.62
C LYS A 1009 58.45 -27.45 19.42
N GLY A 1010 58.40 -28.50 18.60
CA GLY A 1010 57.59 -28.56 17.38
C GLY A 1010 56.19 -29.17 17.56
N PRO A 1011 55.41 -29.32 16.47
CA PRO A 1011 54.15 -30.06 16.48
C PRO A 1011 54.37 -31.57 16.63
N ILE A 1012 53.31 -32.31 16.96
CA ILE A 1012 53.32 -33.79 16.97
C ILE A 1012 52.97 -34.31 15.56
N PRO A 1013 53.71 -35.29 14.99
CA PRO A 1013 53.32 -35.96 13.76
C PRO A 1013 52.00 -36.73 13.92
N ALA A 1014 50.99 -36.40 13.10
CA ALA A 1014 49.62 -36.86 13.28
C ALA A 1014 49.43 -38.40 13.24
N HIS A 1015 50.28 -39.13 12.52
CA HIS A 1015 50.22 -40.59 12.43
C HIS A 1015 50.57 -41.31 13.75
N LEU A 1016 51.21 -40.62 14.70
CA LEU A 1016 51.63 -41.18 15.99
C LEU A 1016 50.58 -41.05 17.10
N LEU A 1017 49.41 -40.45 16.82
CA LEU A 1017 48.38 -40.14 17.80
C LEU A 1017 47.27 -41.23 17.89
N GLY A 1018 47.47 -42.38 17.25
CA GLY A 1018 46.62 -43.56 17.41
C GLY A 1018 45.30 -43.53 16.63
N ASN A 1019 45.09 -42.55 15.76
CA ASN A 1019 43.85 -42.34 15.01
C ASN A 1019 44.13 -41.67 13.65
N MET A 1020 43.36 -42.04 12.60
CA MET A 1020 43.59 -41.61 11.21
C MET A 1020 43.57 -40.08 11.01
N TRP A 1021 42.74 -39.38 11.79
CA TRP A 1021 42.58 -37.92 11.75
C TRP A 1021 43.25 -37.23 12.95
N ALA A 1022 43.91 -37.98 13.84
CA ALA A 1022 44.48 -37.51 15.10
C ALA A 1022 43.48 -36.82 16.05
N GLN A 1023 42.18 -37.08 15.89
CA GLN A 1023 41.09 -36.41 16.62
C GLN A 1023 40.87 -36.94 18.04
N SER A 1024 41.31 -38.18 18.32
CA SER A 1024 41.33 -38.78 19.66
C SER A 1024 42.69 -39.41 19.89
N TRP A 1025 43.24 -39.21 21.08
CA TRP A 1025 44.54 -39.74 21.51
C TRP A 1025 44.41 -40.88 22.52
N SER A 1026 43.18 -41.39 22.72
CA SER A 1026 42.90 -42.52 23.64
C SER A 1026 43.72 -43.77 23.33
N ASN A 1027 43.97 -44.02 22.05
CA ASN A 1027 44.64 -45.23 21.58
C ASN A 1027 46.15 -45.25 21.84
N ILE A 1028 46.74 -44.15 22.32
CA ILE A 1028 48.14 -44.09 22.79
C ILE A 1028 48.24 -43.92 24.32
N PHE A 1029 47.16 -44.21 25.06
CA PHE A 1029 47.14 -44.04 26.51
C PHE A 1029 48.19 -44.90 27.24
N ASP A 1030 48.60 -46.04 26.66
CA ASP A 1030 49.73 -46.86 27.09
C ASP A 1030 51.06 -46.08 27.13
N LEU A 1031 51.30 -45.20 26.15
CA LEU A 1031 52.53 -44.39 26.07
C LEU A 1031 52.51 -43.19 27.01
N VAL A 1032 51.32 -42.70 27.37
CA VAL A 1032 51.13 -41.43 28.09
C VAL A 1032 50.52 -41.62 29.49
N MET A 1033 50.49 -42.86 30.00
CA MET A 1033 49.91 -43.17 31.31
C MET A 1033 50.77 -42.60 32.45
N PRO A 1034 50.27 -41.65 33.28
CA PRO A 1034 51.11 -41.04 34.32
C PRO A 1034 51.49 -42.00 35.46
N TYR A 1035 50.63 -43.00 35.72
CA TYR A 1035 50.81 -43.98 36.79
C TYR A 1035 50.49 -45.40 36.28
N PRO A 1036 51.45 -46.08 35.61
CA PRO A 1036 51.20 -47.39 34.98
C PRO A 1036 50.74 -48.51 35.92
N SER A 1037 51.06 -48.38 37.22
CA SER A 1037 50.71 -49.35 38.27
C SER A 1037 49.34 -49.12 38.92
N ALA A 1038 48.60 -48.08 38.52
CA ALA A 1038 47.27 -47.78 39.04
C ALA A 1038 46.16 -48.57 38.31
N THR A 1039 44.99 -48.66 38.93
CA THR A 1039 43.81 -49.32 38.34
C THR A 1039 43.43 -48.67 37.00
N LYS A 1040 43.39 -49.47 35.93
CA LYS A 1040 42.99 -49.02 34.60
C LYS A 1040 41.48 -48.79 34.52
N VAL A 1041 41.06 -47.76 33.80
CA VAL A 1041 39.65 -47.35 33.64
C VAL A 1041 38.98 -48.04 32.43
N ASP A 1042 39.74 -48.76 31.60
CA ASP A 1042 39.21 -49.49 30.44
C ASP A 1042 38.38 -50.72 30.85
N ALA A 1043 37.08 -50.65 30.58
CA ALA A 1043 36.13 -51.73 30.84
C ALA A 1043 36.13 -52.82 29.74
N THR A 1044 36.79 -52.61 28.60
CA THR A 1044 36.74 -53.51 27.43
C THR A 1044 37.06 -54.96 27.77
N PRO A 1045 38.13 -55.29 28.54
CA PRO A 1045 38.42 -56.68 28.91
C PRO A 1045 37.33 -57.32 29.78
N ALA A 1046 36.66 -56.52 30.62
CA ALA A 1046 35.55 -56.99 31.45
C ALA A 1046 34.27 -57.21 30.61
N MET A 1047 33.98 -56.32 29.65
CA MET A 1047 32.87 -56.47 28.70
C MET A 1047 33.06 -57.71 27.81
N GLN A 1048 34.28 -57.94 27.31
CA GLN A 1048 34.64 -59.14 26.56
C GLN A 1048 34.46 -60.42 27.40
N LYS A 1049 34.99 -60.44 28.63
CA LYS A 1049 34.84 -61.58 29.56
C LYS A 1049 33.38 -61.85 29.94
N GLN A 1050 32.51 -60.85 29.88
CA GLN A 1050 31.06 -60.94 30.12
C GLN A 1050 30.23 -61.21 28.86
N GLY A 1051 30.85 -61.41 27.69
CA GLY A 1051 30.16 -61.70 26.44
C GLY A 1051 29.21 -60.58 25.96
N TRP A 1052 29.63 -59.32 26.09
CA TRP A 1052 28.82 -58.20 25.58
C TRP A 1052 28.76 -58.18 24.05
N THR A 1053 27.53 -58.09 23.50
CA THR A 1053 27.27 -57.90 22.07
C THR A 1053 27.01 -56.43 21.74
N PRO A 1054 27.16 -56.00 20.47
CA PRO A 1054 26.70 -54.70 19.99
C PRO A 1054 25.25 -54.40 20.34
N GLU A 1055 24.33 -55.34 20.13
CA GLU A 1055 22.92 -55.18 20.50
C GLU A 1055 22.75 -54.89 22.01
N ARG A 1056 23.44 -55.65 22.88
CA ARG A 1056 23.42 -55.41 24.33
C ARG A 1056 23.94 -54.02 24.70
N MET A 1057 24.96 -53.50 24.02
CA MET A 1057 25.46 -52.13 24.24
C MET A 1057 24.36 -51.08 23.97
N PHE A 1058 23.57 -51.25 22.89
CA PHE A 1058 22.44 -50.38 22.62
C PHE A 1058 21.27 -50.59 23.61
N GLN A 1059 20.98 -51.82 24.02
CA GLN A 1059 19.93 -52.10 25.01
C GLN A 1059 20.26 -51.49 26.39
N GLU A 1060 21.51 -51.54 26.85
CA GLU A 1060 21.91 -50.86 28.09
C GLU A 1060 21.88 -49.33 27.93
N SER A 1061 22.16 -48.79 26.73
CA SER A 1061 22.00 -47.36 26.45
C SER A 1061 20.52 -46.92 26.46
N ASP A 1062 19.61 -47.72 25.90
CA ASP A 1062 18.16 -47.46 25.94
C ASP A 1062 17.63 -47.54 27.39
N LYS A 1063 18.05 -48.54 28.16
CA LYS A 1063 17.78 -48.61 29.61
C LYS A 1063 18.29 -47.38 30.36
N PHE A 1064 19.48 -46.88 30.03
CA PHE A 1064 20.01 -45.66 30.62
C PHE A 1064 19.13 -44.45 30.29
N PHE A 1065 18.82 -44.19 29.01
CA PHE A 1065 17.99 -43.06 28.61
C PHE A 1065 16.55 -43.14 29.14
N THR A 1066 15.93 -44.33 29.15
CA THR A 1066 14.61 -44.54 29.78
C THR A 1066 14.65 -44.39 31.30
N SER A 1067 15.75 -44.73 31.98
CA SER A 1067 15.93 -44.45 33.42
C SER A 1067 16.00 -42.94 33.74
N LEU A 1068 16.36 -42.11 32.75
CA LEU A 1068 16.27 -40.65 32.81
C LEU A 1068 14.87 -40.10 32.44
N GLY A 1069 13.91 -40.98 32.11
CA GLY A 1069 12.55 -40.60 31.72
C GLY A 1069 12.35 -40.30 30.24
N LEU A 1070 13.31 -40.64 29.37
CA LEU A 1070 13.14 -40.51 27.92
C LEU A 1070 12.30 -41.69 27.35
N ILE A 1071 11.78 -41.50 26.14
CA ILE A 1071 10.95 -42.48 25.44
C ILE A 1071 11.84 -43.68 25.01
N PRO A 1072 11.43 -44.94 25.24
CA PRO A 1072 12.16 -46.11 24.76
C PRO A 1072 12.24 -46.16 23.24
N MET A 1073 13.32 -46.75 22.70
CA MET A 1073 13.45 -46.98 21.27
C MET A 1073 12.30 -47.85 20.70
N PRO A 1074 11.63 -47.44 19.61
CA PRO A 1074 10.47 -48.16 19.07
C PRO A 1074 10.83 -49.51 18.44
N PRO A 1075 9.86 -50.44 18.25
CA PRO A 1075 10.13 -51.74 17.63
C PRO A 1075 10.80 -51.65 16.25
N GLU A 1076 10.42 -50.66 15.44
CA GLU A 1076 10.98 -50.38 14.12
C GLU A 1076 12.47 -50.06 14.18
N PHE A 1077 12.94 -49.39 15.23
CA PHE A 1077 14.37 -49.08 15.42
C PHE A 1077 15.19 -50.35 15.57
N TRP A 1078 14.76 -51.29 16.41
CA TRP A 1078 15.45 -52.57 16.60
C TRP A 1078 15.38 -53.45 15.35
N ALA A 1079 14.24 -53.43 14.64
CA ALA A 1079 14.03 -54.27 13.45
C ALA A 1079 14.75 -53.76 12.19
N LYS A 1080 15.00 -52.45 12.06
CA LYS A 1080 15.51 -51.82 10.82
C LYS A 1080 16.88 -51.16 10.93
N SER A 1081 17.42 -50.97 12.13
CA SER A 1081 18.76 -50.43 12.33
C SER A 1081 19.85 -51.40 11.88
N MET A 1082 20.99 -50.85 11.43
CA MET A 1082 22.20 -51.63 11.14
C MET A 1082 23.15 -51.52 12.34
N ILE A 1083 22.96 -52.39 13.33
CA ILE A 1083 23.76 -52.44 14.57
C ILE A 1083 25.15 -53.10 14.31
N GLU A 1084 25.23 -53.99 13.33
CA GLU A 1084 26.45 -54.68 12.90
C GLU A 1084 26.63 -54.60 11.38
N LYS A 1085 27.87 -54.60 10.88
CA LYS A 1085 28.15 -54.57 9.42
C LYS A 1085 27.89 -55.94 8.79
N PRO A 1086 27.03 -56.07 7.77
CA PRO A 1086 26.81 -57.33 7.06
C PRO A 1086 28.07 -57.80 6.32
N ALA A 1087 28.35 -59.11 6.37
CA ALA A 1087 29.44 -59.70 5.61
C ALA A 1087 29.22 -59.55 4.08
N GLY A 1088 30.29 -59.23 3.35
CA GLY A 1088 30.26 -59.08 1.88
C GLY A 1088 29.55 -57.82 1.35
N ARG A 1089 29.16 -56.88 2.23
CA ARG A 1089 28.44 -55.64 1.84
C ARG A 1089 29.30 -54.41 2.07
N GLU A 1090 29.46 -53.58 1.03
CA GLU A 1090 30.09 -52.25 1.18
C GLU A 1090 29.04 -51.24 1.68
N VAL A 1091 29.43 -50.47 2.70
CA VAL A 1091 28.59 -49.55 3.46
C VAL A 1091 29.39 -48.29 3.79
N VAL A 1092 28.73 -47.16 4.03
CA VAL A 1092 29.41 -45.92 4.44
C VAL A 1092 29.78 -46.03 5.94
N CYS A 1093 31.06 -46.20 6.25
CA CYS A 1093 31.62 -46.66 7.55
C CYS A 1093 31.57 -45.68 8.74
N HIS A 1094 30.54 -44.83 8.86
CA HIS A 1094 30.41 -43.88 9.96
C HIS A 1094 29.12 -44.05 10.75
N ALA A 1095 29.24 -44.04 12.09
CA ALA A 1095 28.10 -44.15 12.97
C ALA A 1095 27.16 -42.95 12.82
N SER A 1096 25.86 -43.19 12.68
CA SER A 1096 24.85 -42.14 12.43
C SER A 1096 23.46 -42.57 12.90
N ALA A 1097 22.64 -41.59 13.30
CA ALA A 1097 21.23 -41.75 13.64
C ALA A 1097 20.36 -40.98 12.62
N TRP A 1098 19.19 -41.52 12.29
CA TRP A 1098 18.36 -41.10 11.17
C TRP A 1098 16.88 -40.99 11.58
N ASP A 1099 16.25 -39.90 11.17
CA ASP A 1099 14.79 -39.69 11.18
C ASP A 1099 14.24 -39.94 9.76
N PHE A 1100 13.14 -40.67 9.67
CA PHE A 1100 12.46 -40.97 8.41
C PHE A 1100 11.20 -40.11 8.21
N TYR A 1101 10.99 -39.07 9.03
CA TYR A 1101 9.95 -38.04 8.85
C TYR A 1101 8.51 -38.56 8.85
N ASN A 1102 8.28 -39.78 9.37
CA ASN A 1102 6.96 -40.42 9.48
C ASN A 1102 6.51 -40.63 10.94
N ARG A 1103 7.26 -40.05 11.90
CA ARG A 1103 7.00 -40.06 13.35
C ARG A 1103 7.02 -41.45 14.02
N LYS A 1104 7.47 -42.50 13.32
CA LYS A 1104 7.49 -43.89 13.80
C LYS A 1104 8.84 -44.58 13.60
N ASP A 1105 9.47 -44.32 12.46
CA ASP A 1105 10.66 -45.01 12.02
C ASP A 1105 11.90 -44.14 12.24
N PHE A 1106 12.79 -44.64 13.10
CA PHE A 1106 14.06 -44.03 13.45
C PHE A 1106 15.10 -45.14 13.42
N ARG A 1107 16.26 -44.91 12.82
CA ARG A 1107 17.29 -45.96 12.63
C ARG A 1107 18.67 -45.48 13.00
N LEU A 1108 19.51 -46.40 13.44
CA LEU A 1108 20.93 -46.18 13.66
C LEU A 1108 21.75 -47.06 12.71
N LYS A 1109 22.84 -46.50 12.19
CA LYS A 1109 23.92 -47.24 11.53
C LYS A 1109 25.13 -47.21 12.46
N TYR A 1110 25.67 -48.38 12.81
CA TYR A 1110 26.84 -48.52 13.68
C TYR A 1110 27.71 -49.68 13.21
N GLN A 1111 29.00 -49.60 13.54
CA GLN A 1111 29.96 -50.67 13.31
C GLN A 1111 30.94 -50.68 14.49
N GLY A 1112 30.73 -51.60 15.42
CA GLY A 1112 31.60 -51.80 16.57
C GLY A 1112 32.78 -52.71 16.25
N LEU A 1113 33.89 -52.52 16.95
CA LEU A 1113 35.01 -53.47 16.99
C LEU A 1113 34.56 -54.76 17.69
N CYS A 1114 34.39 -55.86 16.94
CA CYS A 1114 34.45 -57.18 17.55
C CYS A 1114 35.90 -57.52 17.95
N PRO A 1115 36.13 -58.18 19.09
CA PRO A 1115 37.42 -58.80 19.37
C PRO A 1115 37.70 -59.90 18.32
N PRO A 1116 38.96 -60.16 17.94
CA PRO A 1116 39.27 -61.38 17.23
C PRO A 1116 38.91 -62.57 18.11
N VAL A 1117 38.10 -63.49 17.58
CA VAL A 1117 37.88 -64.80 18.21
C VAL A 1117 39.25 -65.49 18.32
N PRO A 1118 39.67 -65.96 19.51
CA PRO A 1118 40.92 -66.71 19.62
C PRO A 1118 40.82 -67.97 18.76
N ARG A 1119 41.78 -68.16 17.85
CA ARG A 1119 42.08 -69.53 17.40
C ARG A 1119 42.68 -70.28 18.58
N SER A 1120 42.44 -71.59 18.58
CA SER A 1120 42.59 -72.48 19.72
C SER A 1120 44.04 -72.71 20.17
N GLU A 1121 44.11 -73.28 21.38
CA GLU A 1121 45.21 -74.03 22.00
C GLU A 1121 46.19 -73.27 22.92
N ASP A 1122 46.27 -73.83 24.14
CA ASP A 1122 47.33 -73.82 25.15
C ASP A 1122 47.81 -72.50 25.78
N ASP A 1123 47.19 -72.13 26.91
CA ASP A 1123 47.81 -72.31 28.24
C ASP A 1123 46.82 -71.96 29.39
N PHE A 1124 46.71 -72.85 30.39
CA PHE A 1124 45.82 -72.68 31.55
C PHE A 1124 46.62 -72.85 32.86
N ASP A 1125 46.87 -71.76 33.60
CA ASP A 1125 47.47 -71.81 34.94
C ASP A 1125 46.41 -71.52 36.03
N PRO A 1126 46.02 -72.50 36.87
CA PRO A 1126 44.99 -72.36 37.89
C PRO A 1126 45.58 -71.97 39.27
N GLY A 1127 46.00 -70.70 39.42
CA GLY A 1127 46.97 -70.33 40.47
C GLY A 1127 46.72 -69.17 41.44
N ALA A 1128 45.50 -68.64 41.67
CA ALA A 1128 45.29 -67.67 42.79
C ALA A 1128 43.84 -67.57 43.32
N LYS A 1129 43.65 -67.91 44.61
CA LYS A 1129 42.47 -67.52 45.41
C LYS A 1129 42.72 -66.13 46.03
N PHE A 1130 41.69 -65.32 46.30
CA PHE A 1130 41.47 -64.73 47.64
C PHE A 1130 40.08 -64.05 47.80
N HIS A 1131 39.70 -63.89 49.07
CA HIS A 1131 38.37 -63.70 49.64
C HIS A 1131 37.52 -62.46 49.25
N ILE A 1132 36.20 -62.67 49.38
CA ILE A 1132 35.21 -61.69 49.85
C ILE A 1132 34.93 -62.02 51.34
N PRO A 1133 34.85 -61.04 52.26
CA PRO A 1133 33.56 -60.80 52.94
C PRO A 1133 33.20 -59.32 53.14
N ALA A 1134 31.91 -59.06 53.30
CA ALA A 1134 31.30 -57.74 53.47
C ALA A 1134 31.17 -57.31 54.95
N ASN A 1135 30.87 -56.02 55.19
CA ASN A 1135 30.18 -55.53 56.40
C ASN A 1135 29.38 -54.22 56.13
N VAL A 1136 28.29 -54.00 56.88
CA VAL A 1136 27.09 -53.19 56.52
C VAL A 1136 26.51 -52.55 57.81
N PRO A 1137 26.06 -51.26 57.91
CA PRO A 1137 24.78 -50.81 57.32
C PRO A 1137 24.53 -49.28 57.06
N TYR A 1138 23.30 -49.01 56.55
CA TYR A 1138 22.34 -47.88 56.71
C TYR A 1138 22.62 -46.73 57.73
N VAL A 1139 22.10 -45.47 57.59
CA VAL A 1139 20.66 -45.04 57.47
C VAL A 1139 20.42 -43.67 56.77
N ARG A 1140 19.27 -43.60 56.06
CA ARG A 1140 18.41 -42.54 55.44
C ARG A 1140 18.50 -41.00 55.77
N LYS A 1141 18.23 -40.22 54.68
CA LYS A 1141 17.36 -39.00 54.49
C LYS A 1141 17.70 -37.68 55.26
N ARG A 1142 17.84 -36.53 54.58
CA ARG A 1142 16.76 -35.73 53.94
C ARG A 1142 17.26 -34.76 52.85
N GLN A 1143 16.32 -34.34 51.98
CA GLN A 1143 16.17 -33.05 51.23
C GLN A 1143 17.43 -32.18 50.95
N GLY A 1144 17.68 -31.68 49.74
CA GLY A 1144 16.98 -31.84 48.46
C GLY A 1144 17.37 -30.73 47.47
N ALA A 1145 17.73 -31.10 46.24
CA ALA A 1145 17.91 -30.18 45.11
C ALA A 1145 17.81 -30.98 43.81
N ALA A 1146 16.71 -30.84 43.08
CA ALA A 1146 16.57 -31.40 41.75
C ALA A 1146 17.18 -30.44 40.72
N PHE A 1147 18.41 -30.69 40.29
CA PHE A 1147 18.96 -30.02 39.10
C PHE A 1147 18.43 -30.70 37.84
N CYS A 1148 17.26 -30.27 37.38
CA CYS A 1148 16.86 -30.49 36.00
C CYS A 1148 17.72 -29.59 35.10
N TYR A 1149 18.56 -30.19 34.26
CA TYR A 1149 19.16 -29.49 33.12
C TYR A 1149 18.33 -29.72 31.85
N THR A 1150 17.13 -29.15 31.86
CA THR A 1150 16.55 -28.59 30.64
C THR A 1150 16.92 -27.12 30.61
N HIS A 1151 17.61 -26.63 29.58
CA HIS A 1151 17.58 -25.20 29.22
C HIS A 1151 18.08 -24.95 27.80
N SER A 1152 17.13 -24.63 26.92
CA SER A 1152 17.32 -23.58 25.92
C SER A 1152 17.58 -22.26 26.66
N MET A 1153 18.69 -21.56 26.39
CA MET A 1153 18.90 -20.22 26.95
C MET A 1153 18.02 -19.18 26.25
N CYS A 1154 17.40 -18.30 27.05
CA CYS A 1154 17.01 -16.98 26.59
C CYS A 1154 17.54 -15.92 27.55
N ARG A 1155 18.63 -15.26 27.12
CA ARG A 1155 19.20 -13.97 27.56
C ARG A 1155 19.64 -13.79 29.02
N TYR A 1156 20.95 -13.58 29.15
CA TYR A 1156 21.55 -12.72 30.17
C TYR A 1156 21.34 -11.22 29.87
N ARG A 1157 21.65 -10.38 30.87
CA ARG A 1157 22.04 -8.97 30.69
C ARG A 1157 23.45 -8.87 30.11
#